data_AF-A0A7C1FGV2-F1
#
_entry.id   AF-A0A7C1FGV2-F1
#
_cell.length_a   1.000
_cell.length_b   1.000
_cell.length_c   1.000
_cell.angle_alpha   90.00
_cell.angle_beta   90.00
_cell.angle_gamma   90.00
#
_symmetry.space_group_name_H-M   'P 1'
#
loop_
_entity.id
_entity.type
_entity.pdbx_description
1 polymer ?
#
loop_
_entity_poly.entity_id
_entity_poly.type
_entity_poly.pdbx_seq_one_letter_code
_entity_poly.pdbx_strand_id
1 'polypeptide(L)'
;MTSLLSPERTQLSRPTLASRAERSALVQHALELLSAAAKNQQEASFQIEERAVYQPDSWLLQKCWEALADAGAGPEALTVAHMVASRQPLALVQVLYRLSRQIDRRLGLANLIYQELAQLHSQLMRNEALQEVPEREAALAREQLLYAAATAAAIGEAQRAFTLLERLDQFTEPWERPIVMPEQRQVLSEAIVKLPPHPLTVALIAHALRRYGDAGAQFVLAITTAASDHLRVSPAAARPARLLMHGVNAFRHSTLTSLHARRLTAVALAQAGASDEVLNQLTAIVNIQAARRESGLSLRKADQNVLRQVKRPTADADVDFLVYTIQEAVRAMPVRTMPREHRIELANRLVLLGAKSDGWTAAGAASTLVELGAIKYAVEVVDSIPASDPTKAEGYIGLVRGLLAVDEPELAQEQIARGLAWVRSYPGRNPARALIWGLAELFLERREPAQALAVLDAWEEPGGFWRALRNRFGRKWSDDDLRNQGLRLRALLQQDALPPKAVQQQINALLAWAPRLLDGEALFNFLTENLLAPLLAAGRVEQALSVLPLYQRAMGGGSGEKHASRLAHLSRLLATELAASLQTPTADEVNGATSSAIRSALESFLLGVWQADSQRSLWQTVHGIEGTLSLLIALDGPEAIVALAKGIAHSGKQWSRP
;
A
#
# COMPACT_ATOMS: atom_id res chain seq x y z
N MET A 1 13.01 -16.40 -77.72
CA MET A 1 11.58 -16.65 -77.94
C MET A 1 11.13 -17.71 -76.94
N THR A 2 9.93 -17.50 -76.38
CA THR A 2 9.10 -18.41 -75.53
C THR A 2 9.59 -18.83 -74.13
N SER A 3 9.00 -18.16 -73.12
CA SER A 3 8.25 -18.68 -71.96
C SER A 3 8.72 -19.98 -71.26
N LEU A 4 8.97 -19.90 -69.95
CA LEU A 4 8.14 -20.52 -68.89
C LEU A 4 8.77 -20.33 -67.49
N LEU A 5 7.91 -20.33 -66.47
CA LEU A 5 8.16 -20.51 -65.01
C LEU A 5 8.13 -19.26 -64.11
N SER A 6 6.91 -18.90 -63.70
CA SER A 6 6.63 -18.47 -62.33
C SER A 6 6.70 -19.68 -61.37
N PRO A 7 7.08 -19.47 -60.11
CA PRO A 7 6.36 -20.12 -59.02
C PRO A 7 5.92 -19.09 -57.97
N GLU A 8 4.63 -19.16 -57.63
CA GLU A 8 4.03 -18.53 -56.46
C GLU A 8 4.79 -18.96 -55.20
N ARG A 9 5.37 -17.99 -54.47
CA ARG A 9 5.68 -18.16 -53.05
C ARG A 9 4.51 -17.61 -52.25
N THR A 10 3.70 -18.53 -51.73
CA THR A 10 2.73 -18.30 -50.67
C THR A 10 3.48 -17.73 -49.45
N GLN A 11 3.45 -16.41 -49.28
CA GLN A 11 3.88 -15.79 -48.03
C GLN A 11 2.79 -16.05 -47.00
N LEU A 12 3.01 -17.02 -46.11
CA LEU A 12 2.28 -17.15 -44.85
C LEU A 12 2.63 -15.92 -44.00
N SER A 13 1.84 -14.86 -44.14
CA SER A 13 1.89 -13.68 -43.29
C SER A 13 1.61 -14.09 -41.85
N ARG A 14 2.66 -14.19 -41.02
CA ARG A 14 2.49 -14.21 -39.57
C ARG A 14 1.75 -12.94 -39.15
N PRO A 15 0.61 -13.02 -38.46
CA PRO A 15 -0.05 -11.83 -37.93
C PRO A 15 0.90 -11.10 -36.97
N THR A 16 1.11 -9.81 -37.19
CA THR A 16 1.84 -8.92 -36.26
C THR A 16 1.07 -8.82 -34.94
N LEU A 17 1.76 -8.65 -33.82
CA LEU A 17 1.16 -8.51 -32.47
C LEU A 17 0.03 -7.46 -32.42
N ALA A 18 0.15 -6.37 -33.20
CA ALA A 18 -0.89 -5.36 -33.37
C ALA A 18 -2.23 -5.90 -33.93
N SER A 19 -2.20 -6.88 -34.83
CA SER A 19 -3.41 -7.51 -35.40
C SER A 19 -4.10 -8.49 -34.44
N ARG A 20 -3.40 -8.91 -33.37
CA ARG A 20 -3.94 -9.77 -32.31
C ARG A 20 -4.72 -8.96 -31.27
N ALA A 21 -4.30 -7.72 -30.98
CA ALA A 21 -4.94 -6.83 -30.00
C ALA A 21 -6.31 -6.29 -30.47
N GLU A 22 -6.46 -5.97 -31.76
CA GLU A 22 -7.77 -5.60 -32.36
C GLU A 22 -8.78 -6.76 -32.37
N ARG A 23 -8.32 -7.99 -32.08
CA ARG A 23 -9.13 -9.22 -32.01
C ARG A 23 -9.11 -9.87 -30.61
N SER A 24 -8.76 -9.12 -29.56
CA SER A 24 -8.90 -9.64 -28.20
C SER A 24 -10.39 -9.91 -27.91
N ALA A 25 -10.71 -11.18 -27.68
CA ALA A 25 -12.06 -11.59 -27.28
C ALA A 25 -12.46 -10.95 -25.95
N LEU A 26 -11.54 -10.82 -24.99
CA LEU A 26 -11.80 -10.19 -23.69
C LEU A 26 -12.19 -8.71 -23.84
N VAL A 27 -11.47 -7.97 -24.70
CA VAL A 27 -11.78 -6.55 -24.96
C VAL A 27 -13.17 -6.39 -25.59
N GLN A 28 -13.51 -7.25 -26.56
CA GLN A 28 -14.84 -7.23 -27.20
C GLN A 28 -15.94 -7.51 -26.17
N HIS A 29 -15.79 -8.54 -25.34
CA HIS A 29 -16.76 -8.85 -24.28
C HIS A 29 -16.91 -7.71 -23.28
N ALA A 30 -15.81 -7.08 -22.85
CA ALA A 30 -15.86 -5.94 -21.94
C ALA A 30 -16.66 -4.76 -22.53
N LEU A 31 -16.44 -4.44 -23.80
CA LEU A 31 -17.18 -3.37 -24.51
C LEU A 31 -18.66 -3.70 -24.72
N GLU A 32 -18.98 -4.96 -25.02
CA GLU A 32 -20.36 -5.45 -25.15
C GLU A 32 -21.10 -5.35 -23.82
N LEU A 33 -20.50 -5.79 -22.73
CA LEU A 33 -21.09 -5.73 -21.39
C LEU A 33 -21.29 -4.28 -20.92
N LEU A 34 -20.32 -3.39 -21.17
CA LEU A 34 -20.48 -1.95 -20.91
C LEU A 34 -21.64 -1.34 -21.70
N SER A 35 -21.74 -1.70 -22.98
CA SER A 35 -22.82 -1.21 -23.85
C SER A 35 -24.18 -1.75 -23.44
N ALA A 36 -24.27 -3.01 -23.00
CA ALA A 36 -25.48 -3.61 -22.46
C ALA A 36 -25.90 -2.95 -21.13
N ALA A 37 -24.96 -2.75 -20.21
CA ALA A 37 -25.22 -2.09 -18.92
C ALA A 37 -25.69 -0.64 -19.11
N ALA A 38 -25.12 0.09 -20.07
CA ALA A 38 -25.54 1.45 -20.40
C ALA A 38 -26.97 1.53 -20.95
N LYS A 39 -27.40 0.56 -21.77
CA LYS A 39 -28.79 0.49 -22.27
C LYS A 39 -29.79 0.24 -21.15
N ASN A 40 -29.47 -0.67 -20.23
CA ASN A 40 -30.34 -0.96 -19.08
C ASN A 40 -30.52 0.26 -18.15
N GLN A 41 -29.52 1.15 -18.10
CA GLN A 41 -29.60 2.39 -17.31
C GLN A 41 -30.57 3.43 -17.93
N GLN A 42 -30.72 3.46 -19.26
CA GLN A 42 -31.63 4.38 -19.95
C GLN A 42 -33.11 3.99 -19.76
N GLU A 43 -33.39 2.71 -19.48
CA GLU A 43 -34.75 2.21 -19.23
C GLU A 43 -35.20 2.38 -17.77
N ALA A 44 -34.25 2.52 -16.83
CA ALA A 44 -34.51 2.71 -15.41
C ALA A 44 -34.57 4.20 -15.06
N SER A 45 -35.75 4.80 -15.14
CA SER A 45 -35.98 6.19 -14.75
C SER A 45 -35.92 6.41 -13.24
N PHE A 46 -34.76 6.55 -12.60
CA PHE A 46 -34.66 7.25 -11.30
C PHE A 46 -33.26 7.73 -10.88
N GLN A 47 -33.27 8.98 -10.36
CA GLN A 47 -32.39 9.64 -9.38
C GLN A 47 -30.89 9.35 -9.42
N ILE A 48 -30.18 10.27 -10.10
CA ILE A 48 -28.74 10.49 -9.99
C ILE A 48 -28.40 10.75 -8.52
N GLU A 49 -27.64 9.85 -7.89
CA GLU A 49 -26.91 10.20 -6.67
C GLU A 49 -25.96 11.35 -7.00
N GLU A 50 -26.19 12.50 -6.37
CA GLU A 50 -25.51 13.81 -6.50
C GLU A 50 -23.98 13.82 -6.22
N ARG A 51 -23.25 12.73 -6.47
CA ARG A 51 -21.81 12.60 -6.16
C ARG A 51 -20.88 12.27 -7.33
N ALA A 52 -21.38 11.93 -8.52
CA ALA A 52 -20.50 11.61 -9.65
C ALA A 52 -20.06 12.87 -10.41
N VAL A 53 -18.99 13.52 -9.96
CA VAL A 53 -18.32 14.62 -10.69
C VAL A 53 -17.70 14.14 -12.02
N TYR A 54 -17.52 12.82 -12.19
CA TYR A 54 -16.90 12.20 -13.36
C TYR A 54 -17.90 11.39 -14.20
N GLN A 55 -17.75 11.46 -15.53
CA GLN A 55 -18.47 10.58 -16.46
C GLN A 55 -17.83 9.18 -16.50
N PRO A 56 -18.61 8.10 -16.66
CA PRO A 56 -18.10 6.72 -16.66
C PRO A 56 -16.98 6.47 -17.68
N ASP A 57 -17.09 7.06 -18.87
CA ASP A 57 -16.09 6.94 -19.94
C ASP A 57 -14.75 7.57 -19.54
N SER A 58 -14.81 8.79 -19.00
CA SER A 58 -13.65 9.60 -18.62
C SER A 58 -12.94 8.99 -17.41
N TRP A 59 -13.69 8.41 -16.46
CA TRP A 59 -13.12 7.65 -15.36
C TRP A 59 -12.38 6.41 -15.85
N LEU A 60 -13.01 5.58 -16.68
CA LEU A 60 -12.41 4.33 -17.12
C LEU A 60 -11.18 4.57 -18.03
N LEU A 61 -11.22 5.59 -18.90
CA LEU A 61 -10.06 6.01 -19.67
C LEU A 61 -8.90 6.47 -18.79
N GLN A 62 -9.20 7.16 -17.67
CA GLN A 62 -8.18 7.52 -16.69
C GLN A 62 -7.52 6.26 -16.13
N LYS A 63 -8.33 5.30 -15.70
CA LYS A 63 -7.85 4.03 -15.13
C LYS A 63 -7.05 3.20 -16.13
N CYS A 64 -7.40 3.23 -17.41
CA CYS A 64 -6.62 2.58 -18.47
C CYS A 64 -5.19 3.12 -18.56
N TRP A 65 -4.99 4.44 -18.62
CA TRP A 65 -3.62 4.98 -18.68
C TRP A 65 -2.88 4.80 -17.35
N GLU A 66 -3.56 4.88 -16.21
CA GLU A 66 -2.96 4.63 -14.89
C GLU A 66 -2.42 3.20 -14.80
N ALA A 67 -3.23 2.21 -15.17
CA ALA A 67 -2.84 0.80 -15.15
C ALA A 67 -1.69 0.49 -16.13
N LEU A 68 -1.70 1.08 -17.32
CA LEU A 68 -0.61 0.94 -18.30
C LEU A 68 0.69 1.57 -17.79
N ALA A 69 0.61 2.76 -17.19
CA ALA A 69 1.77 3.43 -16.62
C ALA A 69 2.37 2.65 -15.44
N ASP A 70 1.52 2.13 -14.55
CA ASP A 70 1.94 1.32 -13.40
C ASP A 70 2.54 -0.04 -13.84
N ALA A 71 2.14 -0.57 -15.02
CA ALA A 71 2.75 -1.76 -15.64
C ALA A 71 4.05 -1.48 -16.43
N GLY A 72 4.40 -0.20 -16.60
CA GLY A 72 5.57 0.25 -17.37
C GLY A 72 5.40 0.17 -18.89
N ALA A 73 4.17 0.11 -19.39
CA ALA A 73 3.85 0.10 -20.81
C ALA A 73 3.84 1.54 -21.38
N GLY A 74 5.04 2.07 -21.63
CA GLY A 74 5.26 3.48 -21.98
C GLY A 74 4.47 3.98 -23.20
N PRO A 75 4.68 3.40 -24.41
CA PRO A 75 3.99 3.84 -25.63
C PRO A 75 2.46 3.75 -25.52
N GLU A 76 1.95 2.68 -24.91
CA GLU A 76 0.52 2.42 -24.74
C GLU A 76 -0.11 3.39 -23.75
N ALA A 77 0.54 3.62 -22.59
CA ALA A 77 0.08 4.58 -21.60
C ALA A 77 -0.01 5.98 -22.19
N LEU A 78 1.03 6.41 -22.91
CA LEU A 78 1.04 7.70 -23.59
C LEU A 78 -0.04 7.80 -24.66
N THR A 79 -0.27 6.75 -25.44
CA THR A 79 -1.33 6.73 -26.45
C THR A 79 -2.69 7.04 -25.83
N VAL A 80 -3.04 6.37 -24.73
CA VAL A 80 -4.32 6.61 -24.03
C VAL A 80 -4.34 8.00 -23.38
N ALA A 81 -3.23 8.45 -22.80
CA ALA A 81 -3.10 9.77 -22.19
C ALA A 81 -3.36 10.91 -23.19
N HIS A 82 -2.79 10.81 -24.40
CA HIS A 82 -3.00 11.78 -25.47
C HIS A 82 -4.47 11.83 -25.92
N MET A 83 -5.17 10.69 -25.91
CA MET A 83 -6.60 10.64 -26.25
C MET A 83 -7.47 11.43 -25.27
N VAL A 84 -7.11 11.47 -23.99
CA VAL A 84 -7.88 12.17 -22.94
C VAL A 84 -7.37 13.57 -22.61
N ALA A 85 -6.23 14.00 -23.13
CA ALA A 85 -5.55 15.24 -22.75
C ALA A 85 -6.44 16.50 -22.85
N SER A 86 -7.40 16.54 -23.79
CA SER A 86 -8.35 17.65 -23.92
C SER A 86 -9.35 17.76 -22.78
N ARG A 87 -9.73 16.63 -22.16
CA ARG A 87 -10.66 16.55 -21.03
C ARG A 87 -9.92 16.47 -19.68
N GLN A 88 -8.71 15.92 -19.68
CA GLN A 88 -7.86 15.69 -18.52
C GLN A 88 -6.47 16.29 -18.79
N PRO A 89 -6.29 17.61 -18.60
CA PRO A 89 -5.06 18.31 -18.96
C PRO A 89 -3.83 17.90 -18.14
N LEU A 90 -4.01 17.16 -17.04
CA LEU A 90 -2.92 16.60 -16.23
C LEU A 90 -2.48 15.20 -16.69
N ALA A 91 -3.23 14.53 -17.56
CA ALA A 91 -3.00 13.12 -17.90
C ALA A 91 -1.57 12.88 -18.43
N LEU A 92 -1.09 13.74 -19.32
CA LEU A 92 0.25 13.59 -19.92
C LEU A 92 1.37 13.66 -18.87
N VAL A 93 1.38 14.70 -18.04
CA VAL A 93 2.41 14.90 -17.01
C VAL A 93 2.31 13.86 -15.88
N GLN A 94 1.10 13.44 -15.51
CA GLN A 94 0.89 12.40 -14.51
C GLN A 94 1.31 11.01 -15.01
N VAL A 95 1.06 10.70 -16.30
CA VAL A 95 1.53 9.48 -16.95
C VAL A 95 3.04 9.42 -16.96
N LEU A 96 3.70 10.49 -17.38
CA LEU A 96 5.16 10.56 -17.36
C LEU A 96 5.73 10.37 -15.95
N TYR A 97 5.11 10.99 -14.94
CA TYR A 97 5.52 10.82 -13.56
C TYR A 97 5.34 9.38 -13.06
N ARG A 98 4.19 8.75 -13.34
CA ARG A 98 3.96 7.34 -12.99
C ARG A 98 4.93 6.40 -13.69
N LEU A 99 5.14 6.58 -15.00
CA LEU A 99 6.14 5.83 -15.78
C LEU A 99 7.55 6.00 -15.20
N SER A 100 7.87 7.20 -14.67
CA SER A 100 9.17 7.46 -14.05
C SER A 100 9.46 6.58 -12.82
N ARG A 101 8.42 5.99 -12.19
CA ARG A 101 8.56 5.03 -11.08
C ARG A 101 8.88 3.61 -11.56
N GLN A 102 8.78 3.34 -12.86
CA GLN A 102 9.05 2.03 -13.47
C GLN A 102 10.40 1.99 -14.22
N ILE A 103 11.18 3.08 -14.24
CA ILE A 103 12.43 3.15 -15.02
C ILE A 103 13.45 2.08 -14.65
N ASP A 104 13.52 1.70 -13.37
CA ASP A 104 14.45 0.67 -12.89
C ASP A 104 14.06 -0.74 -13.35
N ARG A 105 12.80 -0.93 -13.79
CA ARG A 105 12.24 -2.23 -14.20
C ARG A 105 12.15 -2.40 -15.71
N ARG A 106 12.25 -1.33 -16.51
CA ARG A 106 12.03 -1.35 -17.96
C ARG A 106 13.11 -0.57 -18.70
N LEU A 107 13.94 -1.29 -19.46
CA LEU A 107 14.97 -0.68 -20.30
C LEU A 107 14.35 0.25 -21.37
N GLY A 108 14.98 1.40 -21.62
CA GLY A 108 14.55 2.37 -22.64
C GLY A 108 13.43 3.33 -22.20
N LEU A 109 12.76 3.07 -21.06
CA LEU A 109 11.66 3.91 -20.59
C LEU A 109 12.11 5.34 -20.25
N ALA A 110 13.30 5.50 -19.67
CA ALA A 110 13.86 6.82 -19.37
C ALA A 110 14.06 7.68 -20.63
N ASN A 111 14.50 7.08 -21.75
CA ASN A 111 14.68 7.78 -23.02
C ASN A 111 13.35 8.23 -23.63
N LEU A 112 12.33 7.38 -23.56
CA LEU A 112 10.97 7.71 -23.99
C LEU A 112 10.41 8.89 -23.16
N ILE A 113 10.53 8.82 -21.83
CA ILE A 113 10.12 9.92 -20.95
C ILE A 113 10.88 11.20 -21.27
N TYR A 114 12.20 11.12 -21.51
CA TYR A 114 13.02 12.26 -21.87
C TYR A 114 12.53 12.97 -23.13
N GLN A 115 12.20 12.20 -24.17
CA GLN A 115 11.70 12.71 -25.45
C GLN A 115 10.35 13.39 -25.31
N GLU A 116 9.39 12.73 -24.65
CA GLU A 116 8.06 13.29 -24.42
C GLU A 116 8.11 14.57 -23.58
N LEU A 117 8.91 14.57 -22.51
CA LEU A 117 9.10 15.74 -21.68
C LEU A 117 9.77 16.90 -22.46
N ALA A 118 10.65 16.60 -23.42
CA ALA A 118 11.25 17.61 -24.27
C ALA A 118 10.21 18.25 -25.23
N GLN A 119 9.27 17.46 -25.76
CA GLN A 119 8.18 17.96 -26.59
C GLN A 119 7.24 18.89 -25.79
N LEU A 120 6.91 18.49 -24.56
CA LEU A 120 6.06 19.29 -23.65
C LEU A 120 6.75 20.55 -23.12
N HIS A 121 8.07 20.60 -23.12
CA HIS A 121 8.83 21.68 -22.47
C HIS A 121 8.41 23.08 -22.97
N SER A 122 8.28 23.26 -24.28
CA SER A 122 7.88 24.54 -24.86
C SER A 122 6.49 25.02 -24.41
N GLN A 123 5.57 24.09 -24.13
CA GLN A 123 4.22 24.38 -23.66
C GLN A 123 4.24 24.75 -22.17
N LEU A 124 4.99 23.99 -21.36
CA LEU A 124 5.13 24.22 -19.92
C LEU A 124 5.83 25.55 -19.60
N MET A 125 6.74 26.01 -20.47
CA MET A 125 7.48 27.25 -20.29
C MET A 125 6.76 28.49 -20.84
N ARG A 126 5.53 28.37 -21.37
CA ARG A 126 4.79 29.52 -21.88
C ARG A 126 4.54 30.54 -20.76
N ASN A 127 4.83 31.80 -21.08
CA ASN A 127 4.62 32.92 -20.18
C ASN A 127 3.25 33.53 -20.44
N GLU A 128 2.20 32.93 -19.89
CA GLU A 128 0.91 33.61 -19.79
C GLU A 128 1.07 34.69 -18.71
N ALA A 129 0.66 35.92 -19.01
CA ALA A 129 0.83 37.05 -18.10
C ALA A 129 0.12 36.73 -16.77
N LEU A 130 0.93 36.38 -15.76
CA LEU A 130 0.52 35.80 -14.46
C LEU A 130 -0.47 36.66 -13.65
N GLN A 131 -0.77 37.88 -14.11
CA GLN A 131 -1.65 38.83 -13.44
C GLN A 131 -3.12 38.76 -13.90
N GLU A 132 -3.45 38.08 -15.00
CA GLU A 132 -4.82 38.02 -15.56
C GLU A 132 -5.40 36.60 -15.68
N VAL A 133 -4.65 35.56 -15.30
CA VAL A 133 -5.07 34.15 -15.43
C VAL A 133 -6.00 33.75 -14.27
N PRO A 134 -7.17 33.14 -14.53
CA PRO A 134 -8.02 32.59 -13.48
C PRO A 134 -7.26 31.61 -12.57
N GLU A 135 -7.48 31.69 -11.26
CA GLU A 135 -6.76 30.87 -10.26
C GLU A 135 -6.83 29.35 -10.54
N ARG A 136 -7.91 28.89 -11.18
CA ARG A 136 -8.05 27.48 -11.60
C ARG A 136 -7.01 27.08 -12.65
N GLU A 137 -6.75 27.93 -13.63
CA GLU A 137 -5.78 27.69 -14.71
C GLU A 137 -4.36 27.84 -14.17
N ALA A 138 -4.11 28.84 -13.32
CA ALA A 138 -2.84 28.99 -12.62
C ALA A 138 -2.51 27.78 -11.74
N ALA A 139 -3.50 27.24 -11.00
CA ALA A 139 -3.33 26.02 -10.22
C ALA A 139 -2.99 24.80 -11.06
N LEU A 140 -3.67 24.63 -12.20
CA LEU A 140 -3.41 23.57 -13.15
C LEU A 140 -1.96 23.66 -13.70
N ALA A 141 -1.52 24.86 -14.10
CA ALA A 141 -0.17 25.08 -14.61
C ALA A 141 0.90 24.78 -13.55
N ARG A 142 0.70 25.20 -12.29
CA ARG A 142 1.61 24.86 -11.18
C ARG A 142 1.71 23.34 -10.98
N GLU A 143 0.59 22.63 -11.05
CA GLU A 143 0.57 21.18 -10.92
C GLU A 143 1.25 20.48 -12.10
N GLN A 144 1.06 20.97 -13.32
CA GLN A 144 1.78 20.48 -14.51
C GLN A 144 3.30 20.62 -14.36
N LEU A 145 3.76 21.80 -13.92
CA LEU A 145 5.18 22.07 -13.66
C LEU A 145 5.74 21.16 -12.57
N LEU A 146 4.99 20.92 -11.50
CA LEU A 146 5.39 20.04 -10.40
C LEU A 146 5.62 18.60 -10.87
N TYR A 147 4.64 18.00 -11.56
CA TYR A 147 4.76 16.64 -12.08
C TYR A 147 5.86 16.52 -13.14
N ALA A 148 6.00 17.52 -14.02
CA ALA A 148 7.07 17.57 -15.01
C ALA A 148 8.46 17.67 -14.36
N ALA A 149 8.61 18.48 -13.31
CA ALA A 149 9.85 18.62 -12.56
C ALA A 149 10.22 17.32 -11.83
N ALA A 150 9.24 16.67 -11.19
CA ALA A 150 9.43 15.40 -10.52
C ALA A 150 9.82 14.29 -11.50
N THR A 151 9.21 14.28 -12.68
CA THR A 151 9.58 13.38 -13.79
C THR A 151 11.01 13.62 -14.25
N ALA A 152 11.40 14.88 -14.49
CA ALA A 152 12.77 15.25 -14.89
C ALA A 152 13.80 14.79 -13.83
N ALA A 153 13.50 15.05 -12.55
CA ALA A 153 14.34 14.60 -11.44
C ALA A 153 14.47 13.08 -11.38
N ALA A 154 13.40 12.34 -11.67
CA ALA A 154 13.39 10.88 -11.67
C ALA A 154 14.28 10.26 -12.76
N ILE A 155 14.36 10.87 -13.94
CA ILE A 155 15.20 10.38 -15.05
C ILE A 155 16.63 10.96 -15.04
N GLY A 156 17.01 11.74 -14.02
CA GLY A 156 18.35 12.30 -13.88
C GLY A 156 18.58 13.66 -14.57
N GLU A 157 17.54 14.28 -15.11
CA GLU A 157 17.59 15.57 -15.82
C GLU A 157 17.51 16.75 -14.84
N ALA A 158 18.55 16.92 -14.01
CA ALA A 158 18.55 17.90 -12.93
C ALA A 158 18.34 19.34 -13.42
N GLN A 159 18.98 19.73 -14.53
CA GLN A 159 18.88 21.08 -15.06
C GLN A 159 17.45 21.40 -15.51
N ARG A 160 16.80 20.49 -16.23
CA ARG A 160 15.40 20.63 -16.65
C ARG A 160 14.45 20.67 -15.44
N ALA A 161 14.70 19.84 -14.43
CA ALA A 161 13.91 19.84 -13.21
C ALA A 161 13.98 21.20 -12.49
N PHE A 162 15.18 21.78 -12.34
CA PHE A 162 15.31 23.11 -11.73
C PHE A 162 14.63 24.19 -12.55
N THR A 163 14.79 24.21 -13.88
CA THR A 163 14.10 25.17 -14.74
C THR A 163 12.57 25.13 -14.57
N LEU A 164 11.99 23.93 -14.43
CA LEU A 164 10.55 23.77 -14.18
C LEU A 164 10.14 24.24 -12.78
N LEU A 165 10.95 23.95 -11.76
CA LEU A 165 10.70 24.43 -10.38
C LEU A 165 10.86 25.95 -10.25
N GLU A 166 11.84 26.54 -10.92
CA GLU A 166 12.04 27.99 -10.98
C GLU A 166 10.89 28.67 -11.72
N ARG A 167 10.36 28.04 -12.77
CA ARG A 167 9.15 28.53 -13.43
C ARG A 167 7.93 28.46 -12.51
N LEU A 168 7.80 27.39 -11.72
CA LEU A 168 6.74 27.27 -10.71
C LEU A 168 6.87 28.37 -9.64
N ASP A 169 8.09 28.69 -9.18
CA ASP A 169 8.37 29.73 -8.18
C ASP A 169 7.97 31.15 -8.62
N GLN A 170 7.76 31.38 -9.91
CA GLN A 170 7.33 32.68 -10.46
C GLN A 170 5.83 32.96 -10.25
N PHE A 171 5.02 31.96 -9.89
CA PHE A 171 3.60 32.13 -9.62
C PHE A 171 3.35 32.81 -8.26
N THR A 172 2.18 33.43 -8.10
CA THR A 172 1.71 33.88 -6.78
C THR A 172 1.48 32.66 -5.88
N GLU A 173 1.95 32.75 -4.63
CA GLU A 173 1.86 31.69 -3.61
C GLU A 173 2.26 30.30 -4.15
N PRO A 174 3.46 30.18 -4.75
CA PRO A 174 3.78 29.09 -5.66
C PRO A 174 3.80 27.72 -4.96
N TRP A 175 4.18 27.70 -3.68
CA TRP A 175 4.37 26.49 -2.90
C TRP A 175 3.24 26.18 -1.92
N GLU A 176 2.18 26.99 -1.84
CA GLU A 176 1.11 26.76 -0.86
C GLU A 176 0.41 25.43 -1.10
N ARG A 177 -0.13 25.21 -2.30
CA ARG A 177 -0.74 23.92 -2.67
C ARG A 177 0.29 22.78 -2.68
N PRO A 178 1.46 22.90 -3.31
CA PRO A 178 2.47 21.85 -3.29
C PRO A 178 2.92 21.38 -1.91
N ILE A 179 2.91 22.22 -0.88
CA ILE A 179 3.31 21.83 0.48
C ILE A 179 2.12 21.39 1.34
N VAL A 180 0.96 22.04 1.20
CA VAL A 180 -0.22 21.77 2.02
C VAL A 180 -0.95 20.50 1.57
N MET A 181 -1.06 20.25 0.27
CA MET A 181 -1.77 19.08 -0.27
C MET A 181 -0.89 17.82 -0.15
N PRO A 182 -1.34 16.75 0.53
CA PRO A 182 -0.50 15.58 0.80
C PRO A 182 0.11 14.93 -0.44
N GLU A 183 -0.67 14.78 -1.52
CA GLU A 183 -0.21 14.15 -2.77
C GLU A 183 0.87 14.98 -3.46
N GLN A 184 0.64 16.29 -3.63
CA GLN A 184 1.61 17.19 -4.24
C GLN A 184 2.88 17.35 -3.38
N ARG A 185 2.73 17.34 -2.05
CA ARG A 185 3.87 17.37 -1.12
C ARG A 185 4.75 16.14 -1.27
N GLN A 186 4.14 14.97 -1.43
CA GLN A 186 4.87 13.75 -1.71
C GLN A 186 5.66 13.88 -3.01
N VAL A 187 5.01 14.29 -4.11
CA VAL A 187 5.66 14.52 -5.43
C VAL A 187 6.85 15.48 -5.32
N LEU A 188 6.67 16.61 -4.63
CA LEU A 188 7.72 17.61 -4.42
C LEU A 188 8.89 17.06 -3.60
N SER A 189 8.61 16.35 -2.50
CA SER A 189 9.64 15.75 -1.65
C SER A 189 10.45 14.69 -2.41
N GLU A 190 9.79 13.82 -3.18
CA GLU A 190 10.43 12.81 -4.03
C GLU A 190 11.33 13.46 -5.09
N ALA A 191 10.87 14.54 -5.71
CA ALA A 191 11.67 15.30 -6.67
C ALA A 191 12.95 15.86 -6.04
N ILE A 192 12.83 16.56 -4.90
CA ILE A 192 13.97 17.20 -4.22
C ILE A 192 15.01 16.18 -3.76
N VAL A 193 14.57 15.02 -3.25
CA VAL A 193 15.48 13.94 -2.81
C VAL A 193 16.35 13.42 -3.95
N LYS A 194 15.84 13.44 -5.19
CA LYS A 194 16.57 12.99 -6.39
C LYS A 194 17.51 14.05 -6.97
N LEU A 195 17.31 15.32 -6.65
CA LEU A 195 18.08 16.45 -7.17
C LEU A 195 19.35 16.74 -6.34
N PRO A 196 20.39 17.35 -6.94
CA PRO A 196 21.48 17.93 -6.19
C PRO A 196 21.01 19.15 -5.37
N PRO A 197 21.74 19.57 -4.33
CA PRO A 197 21.41 20.79 -3.59
C PRO A 197 21.39 22.01 -4.51
N HIS A 198 20.29 22.76 -4.49
CA HIS A 198 20.08 23.97 -5.28
C HIS A 198 19.52 25.10 -4.39
N PRO A 199 19.91 26.38 -4.59
CA PRO A 199 19.47 27.49 -3.74
C PRO A 199 17.95 27.54 -3.54
N LEU A 200 17.16 27.34 -4.61
CA LEU A 200 15.70 27.29 -4.53
C LEU A 200 15.21 26.20 -3.56
N THR A 201 15.67 24.97 -3.75
CA THR A 201 15.25 23.82 -2.92
C THR A 201 15.73 23.92 -1.48
N VAL A 202 16.93 24.47 -1.26
CA VAL A 202 17.49 24.67 0.08
C VAL A 202 16.72 25.76 0.82
N ALA A 203 16.40 26.88 0.16
CA ALA A 203 15.58 27.93 0.73
C ALA A 203 14.17 27.43 1.06
N LEU A 204 13.58 26.61 0.18
CA LEU A 204 12.28 26.00 0.40
C LEU A 204 12.27 25.13 1.67
N ILE A 205 13.27 24.25 1.83
CA ILE A 205 13.44 23.43 3.04
C ILE A 205 13.61 24.31 4.28
N ALA A 206 14.51 25.29 4.22
CA ALA A 206 14.85 26.15 5.36
C ALA A 206 13.67 26.97 5.88
N HIS A 207 12.74 27.36 5.00
CA HIS A 207 11.59 28.21 5.35
C HIS A 207 10.25 27.46 5.47
N ALA A 208 10.21 26.18 5.12
CA ALA A 208 8.98 25.39 5.05
C ALA A 208 8.17 25.42 6.36
N LEU A 209 8.81 25.15 7.50
CA LEU A 209 8.14 25.12 8.80
C LEU A 209 7.58 26.49 9.18
N ARG A 210 8.38 27.54 9.00
CA ARG A 210 7.98 28.91 9.34
C ARG A 210 6.79 29.39 8.50
N ARG A 211 6.74 29.01 7.22
CA ARG A 211 5.73 29.49 6.27
C ARG A 211 4.47 28.61 6.23
N TYR A 212 4.59 27.31 6.44
CA TYR A 212 3.51 26.33 6.24
C TYR A 212 3.18 25.49 7.48
N GLY A 213 3.76 25.79 8.64
CA GLY A 213 3.47 25.13 9.91
C GLY A 213 3.65 23.61 9.84
N ASP A 214 2.62 22.86 10.24
CA ASP A 214 2.64 21.40 10.28
C ASP A 214 2.82 20.75 8.90
N ALA A 215 2.26 21.35 7.84
CA ALA A 215 2.46 20.86 6.48
C ALA A 215 3.92 21.02 6.03
N GLY A 216 4.55 22.13 6.42
CA GLY A 216 5.97 22.37 6.22
C GLY A 216 6.84 21.38 7.00
N ALA A 217 6.48 21.06 8.25
CA ALA A 217 7.17 20.06 9.05
C ALA A 217 7.06 18.65 8.44
N GLN A 218 5.88 18.27 7.94
CA GLN A 218 5.68 17.00 7.23
C GLN A 218 6.51 16.93 5.94
N PHE A 219 6.58 18.04 5.20
CA PHE A 219 7.38 18.14 3.98
C PHE A 219 8.88 17.95 4.25
N VAL A 220 9.43 18.67 5.23
CA VAL A 220 10.85 18.54 5.59
C VAL A 220 11.15 17.15 6.15
N LEU A 221 10.26 16.58 6.97
CA LEU A 221 10.44 15.22 7.48
C LEU A 221 10.46 14.17 6.36
N ALA A 222 9.61 14.28 5.34
CA ALA A 222 9.64 13.35 4.20
C ALA A 222 11.01 13.36 3.51
N ILE A 223 11.62 14.54 3.36
CA ILE A 223 12.96 14.71 2.79
C ILE A 223 14.04 14.10 3.68
N THR A 224 14.01 14.37 5.00
CA THR A 224 15.03 13.84 5.92
C THR A 224 14.93 12.33 6.09
N THR A 225 13.72 11.77 6.10
CA THR A 225 13.48 10.32 6.14
C THR A 225 14.06 9.64 4.91
N ALA A 226 13.74 10.11 3.70
CA ALA A 226 14.29 9.52 2.48
C ALA A 226 15.82 9.63 2.41
N ALA A 227 16.38 10.76 2.84
CA ALA A 227 17.82 10.94 2.92
C ALA A 227 18.48 10.00 3.96
N SER A 228 17.86 9.83 5.13
CA SER A 228 18.29 8.90 6.18
C SER A 228 18.26 7.46 5.70
N ASP A 229 17.19 7.03 5.02
CA ASP A 229 17.07 5.66 4.49
C ASP A 229 18.17 5.37 3.45
N HIS A 230 18.51 6.34 2.61
CA HIS A 230 19.64 6.23 1.69
C HIS A 230 20.98 6.09 2.43
N LEU A 231 21.19 6.83 3.53
CA LEU A 231 22.42 6.75 4.34
C LEU A 231 22.53 5.42 5.10
N ARG A 232 21.40 4.80 5.48
CA ARG A 232 21.40 3.46 6.08
C ARG A 232 21.95 2.40 5.12
N VAL A 233 21.64 2.53 3.83
CA VAL A 233 22.15 1.64 2.77
C VAL A 233 23.56 2.04 2.33
N SER A 234 23.86 3.34 2.28
CA SER A 234 25.12 3.89 1.79
C SER A 234 25.63 5.04 2.69
N PRO A 235 26.32 4.72 3.81
CA PRO A 235 26.71 5.71 4.82
C PRO A 235 27.65 6.81 4.31
N ALA A 236 28.46 6.54 3.28
CA ALA A 236 29.41 7.48 2.71
C ALA A 236 28.81 8.44 1.68
N ALA A 237 27.49 8.39 1.43
CA ALA A 237 26.85 9.19 0.39
C ALA A 237 26.73 10.68 0.78
N ALA A 238 27.60 11.52 0.22
CA ALA A 238 27.70 12.95 0.56
C ALA A 238 26.44 13.78 0.23
N ARG A 239 25.66 13.41 -0.78
CA ARG A 239 24.43 14.15 -1.15
C ARG A 239 23.30 13.92 -0.14
N PRO A 240 22.86 12.68 0.15
CA PRO A 240 21.91 12.40 1.22
C PRO A 240 22.33 12.99 2.57
N ALA A 241 23.62 12.91 2.93
CA ALA A 241 24.14 13.52 4.17
C ALA A 241 23.88 15.03 4.24
N ARG A 242 24.19 15.77 3.17
CA ARG A 242 23.92 17.22 3.11
C ARG A 242 22.43 17.53 3.18
N LEU A 243 21.60 16.77 2.46
CA LEU A 243 20.15 16.96 2.44
C LEU A 243 19.52 16.71 3.81
N LEU A 244 19.93 15.65 4.51
CA LEU A 244 19.55 15.38 5.89
C LEU A 244 19.91 16.57 6.78
N MET A 245 21.14 17.08 6.70
CA MET A 245 21.57 18.23 7.50
C MET A 245 20.80 19.52 7.19
N HIS A 246 20.43 19.78 5.93
CA HIS A 246 19.58 20.92 5.59
C HIS A 246 18.21 20.83 6.25
N GLY A 247 17.57 19.66 6.22
CA GLY A 247 16.27 19.46 6.87
C GLY A 247 16.35 19.53 8.40
N VAL A 248 17.36 18.90 8.99
CA VAL A 248 17.62 18.96 10.44
C VAL A 248 17.86 20.40 10.89
N ASN A 249 18.64 21.18 10.13
CA ASN A 249 18.86 22.58 10.43
C ASN A 249 17.57 23.40 10.27
N ALA A 250 16.70 23.09 9.31
CA ALA A 250 15.38 23.75 9.22
C ALA A 250 14.56 23.53 10.49
N PHE A 251 14.56 22.31 11.03
CA PHE A 251 13.91 22.01 12.32
C PHE A 251 14.55 22.74 13.51
N ARG A 252 15.90 22.76 13.60
CA ARG A 252 16.63 23.42 14.71
C ARG A 252 16.37 24.92 14.78
N HIS A 253 16.26 25.60 13.64
CA HIS A 253 16.15 27.06 13.57
C HIS A 253 14.72 27.58 13.42
N SER A 254 13.72 26.69 13.42
CA SER A 254 12.31 27.08 13.28
C SER A 254 11.62 27.23 14.64
N THR A 255 10.74 28.23 14.76
CA THR A 255 9.88 28.38 15.93
C THR A 255 8.70 27.41 15.85
N LEU A 256 8.72 26.37 16.70
CA LEU A 256 7.72 25.30 16.70
C LEU A 256 6.49 25.68 17.54
N THR A 257 5.33 25.82 16.89
CA THR A 257 4.08 26.30 17.49
C THR A 257 3.08 25.18 17.86
N SER A 258 3.29 23.95 17.38
CA SER A 258 2.44 22.78 17.64
C SER A 258 3.20 21.65 18.32
N LEU A 259 2.50 20.75 19.01
CA LEU A 259 3.10 19.53 19.55
C LEU A 259 3.48 18.57 18.42
N HIS A 260 2.64 18.48 17.39
CA HIS A 260 2.92 17.66 16.20
C HIS A 260 4.24 18.02 15.53
N ALA A 261 4.51 19.30 15.25
CA ALA A 261 5.79 19.72 14.66
C ALA A 261 6.99 19.40 15.57
N ARG A 262 6.83 19.47 16.90
CA ARG A 262 7.87 19.06 17.87
C ARG A 262 8.15 17.57 17.85
N ARG A 263 7.11 16.74 17.71
CA ARG A 263 7.29 15.30 17.48
C ARG A 263 8.06 15.04 16.19
N LEU A 264 7.68 15.67 15.08
CA LEU A 264 8.40 15.50 13.81
C LEU A 264 9.86 15.98 13.93
N THR A 265 10.10 17.04 14.71
CA THR A 265 11.45 17.52 15.03
C THR A 265 12.26 16.47 15.79
N ALA A 266 11.68 15.82 16.80
CA ALA A 266 12.35 14.74 17.52
C ALA A 266 12.75 13.58 16.58
N VAL A 267 11.89 13.21 15.62
CA VAL A 267 12.21 12.19 14.62
C VAL A 267 13.36 12.65 13.70
N ALA A 268 13.31 13.87 13.18
CA ALA A 268 14.37 14.39 12.30
C ALA A 268 15.74 14.52 13.02
N LEU A 269 15.74 14.96 14.28
CA LEU A 269 16.94 14.99 15.12
C LEU A 269 17.49 13.59 15.39
N ALA A 270 16.61 12.61 15.60
CA ALA A 270 16.99 11.23 15.78
C ALA A 270 17.66 10.63 14.53
N GLN A 271 17.15 10.96 13.33
CA GLN A 271 17.78 10.56 12.06
C GLN A 271 19.23 11.05 11.94
N ALA A 272 19.52 12.23 12.50
CA ALA A 272 20.88 12.79 12.56
C ALA A 272 21.74 12.25 13.71
N GLY A 273 21.21 11.37 14.58
CA GLY A 273 21.90 10.86 15.75
C GLY A 273 22.04 11.85 16.91
N ALA A 274 21.34 12.99 16.87
CA ALA A 274 21.39 14.04 17.90
C ALA A 274 20.56 13.67 19.14
N SER A 275 20.98 12.59 19.83
CA SER A 275 20.24 11.98 20.95
C SER A 275 19.99 12.93 22.15
N ASP A 276 20.93 13.83 22.42
CA ASP A 276 20.82 14.92 23.39
C ASP A 276 19.72 15.92 23.00
N GLU A 277 19.67 16.34 21.74
CA GLU A 277 18.62 17.24 21.25
C GLU A 277 17.24 16.56 21.25
N VAL A 278 17.17 15.25 20.98
CA VAL A 278 15.93 14.47 21.11
C VAL A 278 15.43 14.49 22.55
N LEU A 279 16.29 14.23 23.53
CA LEU A 279 15.94 14.30 24.95
C LEU A 279 15.46 15.69 25.37
N ASN A 280 16.10 16.75 24.84
CA ASN A 280 15.67 18.13 25.05
C ASN A 280 14.28 18.39 24.45
N GLN A 281 13.99 17.91 23.25
CA GLN A 281 12.66 18.05 22.65
C GLN A 281 11.58 17.29 23.41
N LEU A 282 11.87 16.08 23.89
CA LEU A 282 10.94 15.32 24.74
C LEU A 282 10.62 16.09 26.03
N THR A 283 11.62 16.68 26.66
CA THR A 283 11.44 17.53 27.85
C THR A 283 10.59 18.76 27.53
N ALA A 284 10.83 19.40 26.39
CA ALA A 284 10.04 20.55 25.95
C ALA A 284 8.56 20.17 25.70
N ILE A 285 8.30 19.01 25.09
CA ILE A 285 6.93 18.49 24.88
C ILE A 285 6.22 18.30 26.22
N VAL A 286 6.88 17.63 27.18
CA VAL A 286 6.34 17.41 28.54
C VAL A 286 5.98 18.73 29.22
N ASN A 287 6.89 19.72 29.17
CA ASN A 287 6.66 21.03 29.79
C ASN A 287 5.48 21.78 29.14
N ILE A 288 5.34 21.70 27.82
CA ILE A 288 4.22 22.31 27.10
C ILE A 288 2.90 21.62 27.44
N GLN A 289 2.87 20.29 27.52
CA GLN A 289 1.69 19.54 27.94
C GLN A 289 1.30 19.87 29.39
N ALA A 290 2.27 19.95 30.31
CA ALA A 290 2.03 20.40 31.68
C ALA A 290 1.43 21.81 31.73
N ALA A 291 2.04 22.78 31.04
CA ALA A 291 1.53 24.15 30.98
C ALA A 291 0.13 24.24 30.34
N ARG A 292 -0.18 23.40 29.35
CA ARG A 292 -1.53 23.32 28.74
C ARG A 292 -2.58 22.79 29.74
N ARG A 293 -2.22 21.77 30.53
CA ARG A 293 -3.08 21.22 31.58
C ARG A 293 -3.37 22.27 32.66
N GLU A 294 -2.36 22.99 33.11
CA GLU A 294 -2.50 24.05 34.12
C GLU A 294 -3.32 25.25 33.62
N SER A 295 -3.22 25.58 32.34
CA SER A 295 -3.95 26.71 31.73
C SER A 295 -5.36 26.37 31.25
N GLY A 296 -5.79 25.09 31.32
CA GLY A 296 -7.11 24.65 30.83
C GLY A 296 -7.32 24.77 29.32
N LEU A 297 -6.25 24.99 28.55
CA LEU A 297 -6.30 25.07 27.08
C LEU A 297 -6.48 23.66 26.50
N SER A 298 -7.64 23.40 25.91
CA SER A 298 -7.92 22.11 25.26
C SER A 298 -7.04 21.86 24.02
N LEU A 299 -6.73 20.59 23.75
CA LEU A 299 -5.99 20.14 22.55
C LEU A 299 -6.65 20.71 21.29
N ARG A 300 -5.89 21.43 20.46
CA ARG A 300 -6.34 21.91 19.13
C ARG A 300 -6.79 20.71 18.29
N LYS A 301 -7.80 20.89 17.42
CA LYS A 301 -8.36 19.81 16.55
C LYS A 301 -7.29 19.00 15.79
N ALA A 302 -6.17 19.61 15.39
CA ALA A 302 -5.06 18.93 14.72
C ALA A 302 -4.33 17.91 15.62
N ASP A 303 -4.18 18.21 16.92
CA ASP A 303 -3.56 17.30 17.90
C ASP A 303 -4.51 16.14 18.27
N GLN A 304 -5.83 16.30 18.10
CA GLN A 304 -6.84 15.26 18.41
C GLN A 304 -6.90 14.13 17.36
N ASN A 305 -6.52 14.39 16.11
CA ASN A 305 -6.65 13.44 15.00
C ASN A 305 -5.59 12.32 15.01
N VAL A 306 -4.54 12.45 15.83
CA VAL A 306 -3.44 11.46 15.89
C VAL A 306 -3.81 10.22 16.72
N LEU A 307 -4.78 10.33 17.65
CA LEU A 307 -5.14 9.25 18.57
C LEU A 307 -6.65 8.93 18.64
N ARG A 308 -7.51 9.69 17.94
CA ARG A 308 -8.97 9.44 17.93
C ARG A 308 -9.42 8.52 16.80
N GLN A 309 -9.30 7.21 17.00
CA GLN A 309 -10.19 6.27 16.31
C GLN A 309 -10.88 5.26 17.25
N VAL A 310 -10.49 5.18 18.53
CA VAL A 310 -11.15 4.28 19.50
C VAL A 310 -11.32 5.02 20.83
N LYS A 311 -12.52 5.01 21.41
CA LYS A 311 -12.77 5.54 22.76
C LYS A 311 -12.18 4.56 23.77
N ARG A 312 -10.99 4.87 24.30
CA ARG A 312 -10.25 3.99 25.21
C ARG A 312 -10.42 4.50 26.65
N PRO A 313 -11.02 3.72 27.58
CA PRO A 313 -11.39 4.20 28.91
C PRO A 313 -10.20 4.50 29.84
N THR A 314 -8.98 4.02 29.53
CA THR A 314 -7.75 4.21 30.32
C THR A 314 -6.66 5.02 29.60
N ALA A 315 -6.93 5.56 28.40
CA ALA A 315 -5.92 6.26 27.61
C ALA A 315 -5.67 7.68 28.15
N ASP A 316 -4.42 7.98 28.48
CA ASP A 316 -3.92 9.34 28.69
C ASP A 316 -3.26 9.81 27.39
N ALA A 317 -3.96 10.70 26.68
CA ALA A 317 -3.51 11.19 25.37
C ALA A 317 -2.14 11.88 25.43
N ASP A 318 -1.75 12.48 26.56
CA ASP A 318 -0.45 13.11 26.70
C ASP A 318 0.68 12.07 26.83
N VAL A 319 0.43 11.01 27.61
CA VAL A 319 1.34 9.88 27.76
C VAL A 319 1.47 9.13 26.44
N ASP A 320 0.35 8.81 25.78
CA ASP A 320 0.34 8.08 24.52
C ASP A 320 1.06 8.86 23.41
N PHE A 321 0.88 10.18 23.36
CA PHE A 321 1.61 11.05 22.43
C PHE A 321 3.13 11.00 22.66
N LEU A 322 3.57 11.04 23.92
CA LEU A 322 4.99 10.97 24.27
C LEU A 322 5.60 9.61 23.97
N VAL A 323 4.92 8.51 24.33
CA VAL A 323 5.37 7.15 24.03
C VAL A 323 5.51 6.99 22.52
N TYR A 324 4.50 7.38 21.75
CA TYR A 324 4.57 7.33 20.28
C TYR A 324 5.70 8.19 19.72
N THR A 325 5.94 9.38 20.29
CA THR A 325 7.06 10.25 19.89
C THR A 325 8.41 9.58 20.13
N ILE A 326 8.59 8.91 21.28
CA ILE A 326 9.81 8.16 21.60
C ILE A 326 9.98 6.97 20.65
N GLN A 327 8.91 6.20 20.40
CA GLN A 327 8.94 5.06 19.47
C GLN A 327 9.44 5.47 18.09
N GLU A 328 8.85 6.51 17.50
CA GLU A 328 9.23 7.01 16.17
C GLU A 328 10.67 7.56 16.16
N ALA A 329 11.08 8.28 17.22
CA ALA A 329 12.45 8.76 17.34
C ALA A 329 13.46 7.62 17.45
N VAL A 330 13.22 6.60 18.27
CA VAL A 330 14.13 5.45 18.44
C VAL A 330 14.24 4.65 17.14
N ARG A 331 13.13 4.37 16.45
CA ARG A 331 13.12 3.71 15.13
C ARG A 331 13.96 4.45 14.10
N ALA A 332 13.95 5.78 14.17
CA ALA A 332 14.72 6.63 13.27
C ALA A 332 16.21 6.73 13.65
N MET A 333 16.58 6.44 14.90
CA MET A 333 17.91 6.68 15.44
C MET A 333 18.91 5.54 15.13
N PRO A 334 20.19 5.85 14.88
CA PRO A 334 21.25 4.83 14.87
C PRO A 334 21.59 4.39 16.31
N VAL A 335 20.73 3.58 16.92
CA VAL A 335 20.81 3.18 18.35
C VAL A 335 22.17 2.58 18.71
N ARG A 336 22.79 1.81 17.81
CA ARG A 336 24.10 1.16 18.04
C ARG A 336 25.22 2.17 18.35
N THR A 337 25.17 3.36 17.76
CA THR A 337 26.17 4.43 17.94
C THR A 337 25.79 5.45 18.99
N MET A 338 24.61 5.32 19.61
CA MET A 338 24.12 6.23 20.65
C MET A 338 24.95 6.11 21.93
N PRO A 339 25.28 7.23 22.61
CA PRO A 339 25.88 7.20 23.94
C PRO A 339 25.05 6.37 24.92
N ARG A 340 25.73 5.55 25.74
CA ARG A 340 25.08 4.65 26.69
C ARG A 340 24.17 5.39 27.67
N GLU A 341 24.60 6.55 28.14
CA GLU A 341 23.84 7.39 29.08
C GLU A 341 22.50 7.84 28.49
N HIS A 342 22.50 8.33 27.25
CA HIS A 342 21.28 8.74 26.56
C HIS A 342 20.35 7.56 26.28
N ARG A 343 20.92 6.37 25.99
CA ARG A 343 20.14 5.15 25.81
C ARG A 343 19.40 4.75 27.09
N ILE A 344 20.11 4.82 28.23
CA ILE A 344 19.54 4.54 29.55
C ILE A 344 18.46 5.58 29.88
N GLU A 345 18.71 6.86 29.64
CA GLU A 345 17.73 7.93 29.91
C GLU A 345 16.45 7.76 29.08
N LEU A 346 16.57 7.45 27.79
CA LEU A 346 15.41 7.15 26.93
C LEU A 346 14.63 5.93 27.46
N ALA A 347 15.33 4.87 27.87
CA ALA A 347 14.70 3.68 28.43
C ALA A 347 13.98 3.99 29.75
N ASN A 348 14.61 4.76 30.65
CA ASN A 348 14.03 5.19 31.93
C ASN A 348 12.75 6.02 31.73
N ARG A 349 12.73 6.93 30.75
CA ARG A 349 11.52 7.69 30.42
C ARG A 349 10.43 6.78 29.85
N LEU A 350 10.81 5.89 28.95
CA LEU A 350 9.86 5.03 28.25
C LEU A 350 9.20 4.00 29.17
N VAL A 351 9.93 3.42 30.14
CA VAL A 351 9.33 2.51 31.14
C VAL A 351 8.31 3.23 32.02
N LEU A 352 8.63 4.44 32.49
CA LEU A 352 7.73 5.24 33.33
C LEU A 352 6.45 5.67 32.59
N LEU A 353 6.57 6.00 31.30
CA LEU A 353 5.44 6.38 30.46
C LEU A 353 4.62 5.14 30.06
N GLY A 354 5.27 4.07 29.64
CA GLY A 354 4.63 2.83 29.22
C GLY A 354 3.82 2.17 30.35
N ALA A 355 4.30 2.24 31.59
CA ALA A 355 3.55 1.74 32.75
C ALA A 355 2.30 2.56 33.10
N LYS A 356 2.16 3.77 32.55
CA LYS A 356 1.02 4.67 32.74
C LYS A 356 0.11 4.77 31.52
N SER A 357 0.51 4.19 30.39
CA SER A 357 -0.25 4.26 29.15
C SER A 357 -1.32 3.17 29.07
N ASP A 358 -2.15 3.22 28.03
CA ASP A 358 -3.03 2.10 27.72
C ASP A 358 -2.23 0.87 27.26
N GLY A 359 -2.84 -0.33 27.26
CA GLY A 359 -2.09 -1.55 26.99
C GLY A 359 -1.57 -1.69 25.55
N TRP A 360 -2.18 -1.03 24.56
CA TRP A 360 -1.64 -0.96 23.20
C TRP A 360 -0.37 -0.11 23.13
N THR A 361 -0.39 1.05 23.78
CA THR A 361 0.78 1.93 23.86
C THR A 361 1.89 1.30 24.68
N ALA A 362 1.54 0.59 25.76
CA ALA A 362 2.48 -0.17 26.58
C ALA A 362 3.15 -1.29 25.77
N ALA A 363 2.41 -2.01 24.92
CA ALA A 363 2.97 -3.01 24.01
C ALA A 363 4.01 -2.42 23.05
N GLY A 364 3.70 -1.26 22.45
CA GLY A 364 4.67 -0.55 21.61
C GLY A 364 5.89 -0.06 22.41
N ALA A 365 5.70 0.43 23.63
CA ALA A 365 6.79 0.85 24.52
C ALA A 365 7.72 -0.33 24.86
N ALA A 366 7.16 -1.51 25.16
CA ALA A 366 7.92 -2.72 25.43
C ALA A 366 8.80 -3.12 24.23
N SER A 367 8.25 -3.11 23.01
CA SER A 367 9.03 -3.38 21.79
C SER A 367 10.21 -2.41 21.64
N THR A 368 9.99 -1.11 21.84
CA THR A 368 11.05 -0.10 21.75
C THR A 368 12.07 -0.21 22.90
N LEU A 369 11.67 -0.64 24.09
CA LEU A 369 12.61 -0.93 25.19
C LEU A 369 13.56 -2.08 24.84
N VAL A 370 13.07 -3.11 24.12
CA VAL A 370 13.95 -4.16 23.61
C VAL A 370 14.95 -3.62 22.59
N GLU A 371 14.52 -2.74 21.67
CA GLU A 371 15.44 -2.07 20.71
C GLU A 371 16.53 -1.25 21.41
N LEU A 372 16.22 -0.64 22.57
CA LEU A 372 17.17 0.07 23.43
C LEU A 372 18.04 -0.87 24.29
N GLY A 373 17.84 -2.20 24.22
CA GLY A 373 18.55 -3.18 25.05
C GLY A 373 18.08 -3.23 26.50
N ALA A 374 16.94 -2.60 26.83
CA ALA A 374 16.37 -2.54 28.17
C ALA A 374 15.32 -3.64 28.39
N ILE A 375 15.71 -4.90 28.19
CA ILE A 375 14.79 -6.06 28.19
C ILE A 375 14.01 -6.19 29.50
N LYS A 376 14.66 -5.96 30.65
CA LYS A 376 13.99 -6.01 31.96
C LYS A 376 12.86 -5.00 32.05
N TYR A 377 13.08 -3.77 31.59
CA TYR A 377 12.05 -2.75 31.54
C TYR A 377 10.93 -3.09 30.56
N ALA A 378 11.25 -3.74 29.43
CA ALA A 378 10.22 -4.20 28.50
C ALA A 378 9.27 -5.21 29.17
N VAL A 379 9.80 -6.16 29.94
CA VAL A 379 9.01 -7.11 30.74
C VAL A 379 8.19 -6.37 31.80
N GLU A 380 8.79 -5.44 32.55
CA GLU A 380 8.10 -4.66 33.57
C GLU A 380 6.90 -3.87 33.02
N VAL A 381 7.03 -3.27 31.82
CA VAL A 381 5.92 -2.56 31.15
C VAL A 381 4.79 -3.54 30.82
N VAL A 382 5.08 -4.70 30.24
CA VAL A 382 4.02 -5.70 29.93
C VAL A 382 3.37 -6.23 31.20
N ASP A 383 4.15 -6.45 32.25
CA ASP A 383 3.65 -6.91 33.55
C ASP A 383 2.72 -5.89 34.21
N SER A 384 2.99 -4.58 34.02
CA SER A 384 2.18 -3.48 34.52
C SER A 384 0.79 -3.38 33.88
N ILE A 385 0.58 -3.96 32.70
CA ILE A 385 -0.74 -4.02 32.06
C ILE A 385 -1.65 -4.88 32.94
N PRO A 386 -2.84 -4.38 33.35
CA PRO A 386 -3.73 -5.12 34.24
C PRO A 386 -4.07 -6.52 33.71
N ALA A 387 -4.11 -7.53 34.59
CA ALA A 387 -4.42 -8.90 34.17
C ALA A 387 -5.82 -9.07 33.58
N SER A 388 -6.75 -8.17 33.92
CA SER A 388 -8.11 -8.08 33.37
C SER A 388 -8.21 -7.28 32.07
N ASP A 389 -7.10 -6.71 31.58
CA ASP A 389 -7.07 -5.96 30.33
C ASP A 389 -6.74 -6.93 29.16
N PRO A 390 -7.63 -7.09 28.17
CA PRO A 390 -7.39 -7.98 27.04
C PRO A 390 -6.19 -7.57 26.17
N THR A 391 -5.77 -6.31 26.21
CA THR A 391 -4.64 -5.78 25.42
C THR A 391 -3.29 -6.27 25.94
N LYS A 392 -3.24 -6.92 27.11
CA LYS A 392 -2.04 -7.61 27.59
C LYS A 392 -1.55 -8.70 26.62
N ALA A 393 -2.45 -9.26 25.78
CA ALA A 393 -2.07 -10.15 24.69
C ALA A 393 -1.12 -9.47 23.69
N GLU A 394 -1.41 -8.22 23.31
CA GLU A 394 -0.56 -7.42 22.40
C GLU A 394 0.78 -7.09 23.04
N GLY A 395 0.79 -6.86 24.36
CA GLY A 395 2.03 -6.70 25.13
C GLY A 395 2.97 -7.90 24.99
N TYR A 396 2.45 -9.11 25.19
CA TYR A 396 3.22 -10.34 25.00
C TYR A 396 3.66 -10.54 23.54
N ILE A 397 2.78 -10.31 22.55
CA ILE A 397 3.13 -10.43 21.13
C ILE A 397 4.27 -9.45 20.76
N GLY A 398 4.15 -8.18 21.16
CA GLY A 398 5.16 -7.15 20.91
C GLY A 398 6.49 -7.46 21.58
N LEU A 399 6.48 -7.94 22.82
CA LEU A 399 7.67 -8.33 23.56
C LEU A 399 8.38 -9.53 22.91
N VAL A 400 7.64 -10.59 22.55
CA VAL A 400 8.19 -11.76 21.86
C VAL A 400 8.75 -11.37 20.50
N ARG A 401 8.04 -10.54 19.72
CA ARG A 401 8.53 -10.01 18.44
C ARG A 401 9.85 -9.26 18.62
N GLY A 402 9.94 -8.38 19.63
CA GLY A 402 11.16 -7.63 19.95
C GLY A 402 12.31 -8.56 20.31
N LEU A 403 12.09 -9.53 21.20
CA LEU A 403 13.11 -10.48 21.66
C LEU A 403 13.66 -11.34 20.52
N LEU A 404 12.78 -11.85 19.65
CA LEU A 404 13.19 -12.60 18.46
C LEU A 404 13.91 -11.72 17.41
N ALA A 405 13.70 -10.40 17.41
CA ALA A 405 14.40 -9.49 16.51
C ALA A 405 15.82 -9.16 16.99
N VAL A 406 16.12 -9.33 18.28
CA VAL A 406 17.45 -9.15 18.87
C VAL A 406 18.16 -10.48 19.16
N ASP A 407 17.70 -11.59 18.57
CA ASP A 407 18.22 -12.95 18.75
C ASP A 407 18.25 -13.45 20.21
N GLU A 408 17.17 -13.18 20.96
CA GLU A 408 16.96 -13.68 22.34
C GLU A 408 15.82 -14.75 22.40
N PRO A 409 15.97 -15.92 21.77
CA PRO A 409 14.90 -16.91 21.63
C PRO A 409 14.50 -17.58 22.94
N GLU A 410 15.43 -17.75 23.89
CA GLU A 410 15.14 -18.36 25.19
C GLU A 410 14.20 -17.47 26.02
N LEU A 411 14.50 -16.16 26.08
CA LEU A 411 13.64 -15.18 26.73
C LEU A 411 12.30 -15.06 26.00
N ALA A 412 12.29 -15.09 24.66
CA ALA A 412 11.06 -15.11 23.89
C ALA A 412 10.16 -16.30 24.29
N GLN A 413 10.74 -17.50 24.40
CA GLN A 413 10.02 -18.71 24.83
C GLN A 413 9.48 -18.60 26.27
N GLU A 414 10.24 -17.99 27.17
CA GLU A 414 9.78 -17.70 28.53
C GLU A 414 8.54 -16.78 28.51
N GLN A 415 8.58 -15.71 27.72
CA GLN A 415 7.45 -14.78 27.60
C GLN A 415 6.23 -15.41 26.93
N ILE A 416 6.43 -16.32 25.96
CA ILE A 416 5.34 -17.13 25.38
C ILE A 416 4.69 -17.99 26.46
N ALA A 417 5.48 -18.70 27.27
CA ALA A 417 4.97 -19.54 28.34
C ALA A 417 4.16 -18.74 29.37
N ARG A 418 4.67 -17.55 29.76
CA ARG A 418 3.96 -16.61 30.66
C ARG A 418 2.65 -16.11 30.05
N GLY A 419 2.67 -15.72 28.77
CA GLY A 419 1.47 -15.27 28.06
C GLY A 419 0.39 -16.35 27.97
N LEU A 420 0.79 -17.58 27.61
CA LEU A 420 -0.13 -18.72 27.56
C LEU A 420 -0.70 -19.08 28.94
N ALA A 421 0.12 -19.01 29.99
CA ALA A 421 -0.34 -19.21 31.36
C ALA A 421 -1.36 -18.13 31.78
N TRP A 422 -1.09 -16.86 31.46
CA TRP A 422 -2.02 -15.76 31.71
C TRP A 422 -3.36 -15.96 31.00
N VAL A 423 -3.33 -16.28 29.70
CA VAL A 423 -4.54 -16.54 28.91
C VAL A 423 -5.40 -17.67 29.51
N ARG A 424 -4.79 -18.75 29.99
CA ARG A 424 -5.51 -19.86 30.64
C ARG A 424 -6.26 -19.43 31.90
N SER A 425 -5.75 -18.40 32.59
CA SER A 425 -6.37 -17.83 33.78
C SER A 425 -7.41 -16.72 33.49
N TYR A 426 -7.47 -16.22 32.25
CA TYR A 426 -8.31 -15.09 31.88
C TYR A 426 -9.77 -15.50 31.64
N PRO A 427 -10.78 -14.76 32.17
CA PRO A 427 -12.19 -15.06 31.92
C PRO A 427 -12.59 -14.64 30.50
N GLY A 428 -12.65 -15.61 29.58
CA GLY A 428 -13.12 -15.41 28.21
C GLY A 428 -12.11 -15.85 27.15
N ARG A 429 -12.56 -15.87 25.89
CA ARG A 429 -11.78 -16.45 24.77
C ARG A 429 -11.02 -15.43 23.93
N ASN A 430 -11.41 -14.16 23.97
CA ASN A 430 -10.88 -13.16 23.05
C ASN A 430 -9.37 -12.91 23.20
N PRO A 431 -8.80 -12.78 24.42
CA PRO A 431 -7.35 -12.60 24.57
C PRO A 431 -6.56 -13.85 24.20
N ALA A 432 -7.15 -15.03 24.41
CA ALA A 432 -6.57 -16.29 23.96
C ALA A 432 -6.40 -16.30 22.46
N ARG A 433 -7.46 -15.96 21.72
CA ARG A 433 -7.48 -15.86 20.25
C ARG A 433 -6.39 -14.91 19.78
N ALA A 434 -6.38 -13.70 20.33
CA ALA A 434 -5.41 -12.67 19.96
C ALA A 434 -3.97 -13.16 20.17
N LEU A 435 -3.64 -13.68 21.36
CA LEU A 435 -2.28 -14.13 21.67
C LEU A 435 -1.84 -15.30 20.78
N ILE A 436 -2.64 -16.36 20.68
CA ILE A 436 -2.24 -17.58 19.97
C ILE A 436 -2.14 -17.33 18.46
N TRP A 437 -3.11 -16.61 17.86
CA TRP A 437 -3.03 -16.28 16.44
C TRP A 437 -1.92 -15.29 16.13
N GLY A 438 -1.73 -14.27 16.96
CA GLY A 438 -0.65 -13.29 16.80
C GLY A 438 0.74 -13.92 16.89
N LEU A 439 0.96 -14.84 17.83
CA LEU A 439 2.20 -15.61 17.94
C LEU A 439 2.40 -16.57 16.76
N ALA A 440 1.35 -17.27 16.32
CA ALA A 440 1.44 -18.14 15.15
C ALA A 440 1.79 -17.36 13.88
N GLU A 441 1.16 -16.20 13.66
CA GLU A 441 1.48 -15.30 12.55
C GLU A 441 2.92 -14.81 12.62
N LEU A 442 3.40 -14.41 13.80
CA LEU A 442 4.78 -14.00 14.02
C LEU A 442 5.78 -15.09 13.59
N PHE A 443 5.55 -16.35 13.95
CA PHE A 443 6.41 -17.46 13.54
C PHE A 443 6.32 -17.78 12.04
N LEU A 444 5.13 -17.65 11.44
CA LEU A 444 4.95 -17.83 10.00
C LEU A 444 5.65 -16.75 9.18
N GLU A 445 5.69 -15.50 9.67
CA GLU A 445 6.46 -14.41 9.06
C GLU A 445 7.97 -14.69 9.08
N ARG A 446 8.44 -15.36 10.14
CA ARG A 446 9.85 -15.77 10.31
C ARG A 446 10.22 -17.08 9.61
N ARG A 447 9.27 -17.74 8.93
CA ARG A 447 9.44 -19.08 8.33
C ARG A 447 9.79 -20.18 9.34
N GLU A 448 9.17 -20.13 10.52
CA GLU A 448 9.33 -21.11 11.60
C GLU A 448 8.02 -21.94 11.78
N PRO A 449 7.61 -22.76 10.79
CA PRO A 449 6.29 -23.39 10.77
C PRO A 449 6.06 -24.40 11.91
N ALA A 450 7.13 -25.04 12.42
CA ALA A 450 7.02 -25.97 13.54
C ALA A 450 6.61 -25.24 14.84
N GLN A 451 7.16 -24.04 15.08
CA GLN A 451 6.81 -23.25 16.25
C GLN A 451 5.40 -22.65 16.12
N ALA A 452 5.03 -22.22 14.91
CA ALA A 452 3.67 -21.80 14.62
C ALA A 452 2.65 -22.91 14.95
N LEU A 453 2.90 -24.15 14.51
CA LEU A 453 2.05 -25.30 14.84
C LEU A 453 2.02 -25.58 16.34
N ALA A 454 3.17 -25.56 17.02
CA ALA A 454 3.24 -25.78 18.47
C ALA A 454 2.38 -24.77 19.26
N VAL A 455 2.39 -23.50 18.86
CA VAL A 455 1.53 -22.48 19.49
C VAL A 455 0.05 -22.68 19.14
N LEU A 456 -0.26 -23.08 17.91
CA LEU A 456 -1.64 -23.41 17.52
C LEU A 456 -2.18 -24.66 18.22
N ASP A 457 -1.30 -25.60 18.58
CA ASP A 457 -1.64 -26.81 19.33
C ASP A 457 -1.77 -26.56 20.83
N ALA A 458 -1.11 -25.52 21.35
CA ALA A 458 -1.34 -25.02 22.71
C ALA A 458 -2.76 -24.44 22.91
N TRP A 459 -3.52 -24.24 21.83
CA TRP A 459 -4.95 -23.96 21.86
C TRP A 459 -5.73 -25.15 22.42
N GLU A 460 -5.85 -25.21 23.74
CA GLU A 460 -6.79 -26.11 24.40
C GLU A 460 -8.20 -25.51 24.32
N GLU A 461 -9.07 -26.09 23.49
CA GLU A 461 -10.48 -25.76 23.56
C GLU A 461 -11.03 -26.19 24.93
N PRO A 462 -11.64 -25.29 25.74
CA PRO A 462 -12.33 -25.72 26.95
C PRO A 462 -13.59 -26.49 26.52
N GLY A 463 -13.46 -27.81 26.47
CA GLY A 463 -14.52 -28.72 26.04
C GLY A 463 -14.22 -30.12 26.55
N GLY A 464 -14.76 -30.46 27.71
CA GLY A 464 -14.72 -31.81 28.26
C GLY A 464 -15.38 -32.86 27.36
N PHE A 465 -15.41 -34.10 27.86
CA PHE A 465 -15.95 -35.33 27.27
C PHE A 465 -17.04 -35.17 26.17
N TRP A 466 -18.03 -34.28 26.36
CA TRP A 466 -19.11 -34.00 25.41
C TRP A 466 -18.67 -33.43 24.05
N ARG A 467 -17.54 -32.73 23.96
CA ARG A 467 -17.01 -32.23 22.68
C ARG A 467 -16.20 -33.30 21.94
N ALA A 468 -15.46 -34.15 22.65
CA ALA A 468 -14.84 -35.37 22.08
C ALA A 468 -15.90 -36.32 21.51
N LEU A 469 -17.07 -36.40 22.18
CA LEU A 469 -18.24 -37.13 21.66
C LEU A 469 -18.83 -36.43 20.42
N ARG A 470 -18.98 -35.10 20.43
CA ARG A 470 -19.50 -34.33 19.27
C ARG A 470 -18.54 -34.36 18.06
N ASN A 471 -17.23 -34.46 18.28
CA ASN A 471 -16.21 -34.66 17.24
C ASN A 471 -16.36 -36.01 16.51
N ARG A 472 -16.98 -37.02 17.13
CA ARG A 472 -17.32 -38.31 16.48
C ARG A 472 -18.58 -38.25 15.60
N PHE A 473 -19.45 -37.25 15.74
CA PHE A 473 -20.75 -37.18 15.06
C PHE A 473 -20.86 -36.11 13.96
N GLY A 474 -19.72 -35.58 13.48
CA GLY A 474 -19.66 -34.60 12.40
C GLY A 474 -19.57 -33.15 12.91
N ARG A 475 -18.41 -32.52 12.73
CA ARG A 475 -18.11 -31.17 13.22
C ARG A 475 -18.76 -30.11 12.32
N LYS A 476 -19.55 -29.20 12.89
CA LYS A 476 -19.77 -27.86 12.30
C LYS A 476 -18.57 -26.99 12.68
N TRP A 477 -17.89 -26.37 11.71
CA TRP A 477 -16.81 -25.43 12.00
C TRP A 477 -17.38 -24.12 12.56
N SER A 478 -16.65 -23.52 13.49
CA SER A 478 -16.86 -22.14 13.94
C SER A 478 -15.89 -21.18 13.23
N ASP A 479 -16.09 -19.87 13.35
CA ASP A 479 -15.17 -18.85 12.80
C ASP A 479 -13.74 -19.01 13.36
N ASP A 480 -13.62 -19.42 14.63
CA ASP A 480 -12.33 -19.73 15.27
C ASP A 480 -11.64 -20.92 14.61
N ASP A 481 -12.41 -21.98 14.33
CA ASP A 481 -11.90 -23.16 13.65
C ASP A 481 -11.40 -22.76 12.27
N LEU A 482 -12.16 -21.93 11.56
CA LEU A 482 -11.80 -21.47 10.23
C LEU A 482 -10.47 -20.70 10.24
N ARG A 483 -10.29 -19.72 11.15
CA ARG A 483 -9.03 -18.97 11.26
C ARG A 483 -7.86 -19.87 11.67
N ASN A 484 -8.04 -20.73 12.67
CA ASN A 484 -7.00 -21.65 13.14
C ASN A 484 -6.57 -22.60 12.01
N GLN A 485 -7.53 -23.19 11.28
CA GLN A 485 -7.24 -24.08 10.16
C GLN A 485 -6.58 -23.37 8.97
N GLY A 486 -6.86 -22.08 8.76
CA GLY A 486 -6.15 -21.23 7.80
C GLY A 486 -4.68 -21.02 8.16
N LEU A 487 -4.38 -20.70 9.43
CA LEU A 487 -3.01 -20.56 9.92
C LEU A 487 -2.24 -21.90 9.87
N ARG A 488 -2.91 -23.01 10.20
CA ARG A 488 -2.33 -24.36 10.04
C ARG A 488 -2.01 -24.68 8.58
N LEU A 489 -2.88 -24.33 7.63
CA LEU A 489 -2.57 -24.51 6.21
C LEU A 489 -1.30 -23.74 5.82
N ARG A 490 -1.18 -22.47 6.24
CA ARG A 490 0.02 -21.66 5.99
C ARG A 490 1.28 -22.32 6.56
N ALA A 491 1.21 -22.84 7.78
CA ALA A 491 2.33 -23.56 8.40
C ALA A 491 2.72 -24.81 7.62
N LEU A 492 1.72 -25.62 7.21
CA LEU A 492 1.97 -26.82 6.40
C LEU A 492 2.63 -26.45 5.06
N LEU A 493 2.14 -25.43 4.36
CA LEU A 493 2.69 -25.00 3.07
C LEU A 493 4.16 -24.54 3.14
N GLN A 494 4.66 -24.14 4.31
CA GLN A 494 6.05 -23.75 4.54
C GLN A 494 6.98 -24.91 4.93
N GLN A 495 6.47 -26.12 5.15
CA GLN A 495 7.30 -27.28 5.51
C GLN A 495 7.91 -27.96 4.27
N ASP A 496 9.19 -28.36 4.37
CA ASP A 496 9.92 -29.00 3.26
C ASP A 496 9.40 -30.41 2.91
N ALA A 497 8.86 -31.15 3.89
CA ALA A 497 8.38 -32.52 3.74
C ALA A 497 6.85 -32.60 3.90
N LEU A 498 6.14 -32.40 2.79
CA LEU A 498 4.67 -32.34 2.77
C LEU A 498 4.03 -33.71 2.52
N PRO A 499 3.06 -34.15 3.34
CA PRO A 499 2.10 -35.17 2.92
C PRO A 499 1.04 -34.51 2.01
N PRO A 500 1.09 -34.68 0.67
CA PRO A 500 0.24 -33.94 -0.27
C PRO A 500 -1.26 -34.15 -0.03
N LYS A 501 -1.64 -35.32 0.50
CA LYS A 501 -3.02 -35.64 0.88
C LYS A 501 -3.55 -34.77 2.02
N ALA A 502 -2.73 -34.47 3.04
CA ALA A 502 -3.17 -33.67 4.19
C ALA A 502 -3.43 -32.21 3.79
N VAL A 503 -2.55 -31.65 2.95
CA VAL A 503 -2.71 -30.30 2.40
C VAL A 503 -3.99 -30.21 1.56
N GLN A 504 -4.23 -31.18 0.67
CA GLN A 504 -5.44 -31.18 -0.15
C GLN A 504 -6.72 -31.33 0.68
N GLN A 505 -6.73 -32.20 1.70
CA GLN A 505 -7.85 -32.34 2.61
C GLN A 505 -8.15 -31.03 3.35
N GLN A 506 -7.10 -30.35 3.80
CA GLN A 506 -7.20 -29.07 4.50
C GLN A 506 -7.80 -27.98 3.59
N ILE A 507 -7.30 -27.87 2.35
CA ILE A 507 -7.82 -26.92 1.35
C ILE A 507 -9.30 -27.21 1.08
N ASN A 508 -9.66 -28.46 0.81
CA ASN A 508 -11.05 -28.84 0.53
C ASN A 508 -11.98 -28.50 1.71
N ALA A 509 -11.52 -28.71 2.95
CA ALA A 509 -12.30 -28.36 4.13
C ALA A 509 -12.48 -26.84 4.27
N LEU A 510 -11.43 -26.05 4.05
CA LEU A 510 -11.49 -24.58 4.08
C LEU A 510 -12.42 -24.04 2.98
N LEU A 511 -12.33 -24.55 1.75
CA LEU A 511 -13.20 -24.16 0.65
C LEU A 511 -14.67 -24.53 0.89
N ALA A 512 -14.93 -25.62 1.61
CA ALA A 512 -16.30 -26.03 1.94
C ALA A 512 -16.91 -25.19 3.08
N TRP A 513 -16.12 -24.79 4.07
CA TRP A 513 -16.61 -24.10 5.26
C TRP A 513 -16.55 -22.57 5.19
N ALA A 514 -15.53 -21.99 4.55
CA ALA A 514 -15.38 -20.54 4.43
C ALA A 514 -16.65 -19.84 3.90
N PRO A 515 -17.24 -20.23 2.76
CA PRO A 515 -18.45 -19.56 2.23
C PRO A 515 -19.74 -19.87 3.02
N ARG A 516 -19.68 -20.76 4.03
CA ARG A 516 -20.82 -21.04 4.92
C ARG A 516 -20.78 -20.21 6.20
N LEU A 517 -19.60 -19.74 6.57
CA LEU A 517 -19.35 -19.01 7.82
C LEU A 517 -19.11 -17.52 7.58
N LEU A 518 -18.44 -17.19 6.47
CA LEU A 518 -18.11 -15.83 6.09
C LEU A 518 -18.85 -15.45 4.81
N ASP A 519 -19.21 -14.17 4.71
CA ASP A 519 -19.74 -13.56 3.50
C ASP A 519 -19.07 -12.18 3.28
N GLY A 520 -19.22 -11.63 2.07
CA GLY A 520 -18.75 -10.29 1.75
C GLY A 520 -17.24 -10.08 1.93
N GLU A 521 -16.90 -9.03 2.68
CA GLU A 521 -15.51 -8.63 2.97
C GLU A 521 -14.73 -9.67 3.77
N ALA A 522 -15.36 -10.27 4.78
CA ALA A 522 -14.69 -11.25 5.62
C ALA A 522 -14.29 -12.49 4.80
N LEU A 523 -15.18 -12.94 3.91
CA LEU A 523 -14.89 -14.02 2.98
C LEU A 523 -13.77 -13.63 2.02
N PHE A 524 -13.85 -12.45 1.41
CA PHE A 524 -12.82 -11.97 0.47
C PHE A 524 -11.43 -11.96 1.12
N ASN A 525 -11.28 -11.31 2.29
CA ASN A 525 -10.00 -11.20 2.99
C ASN A 525 -9.48 -12.59 3.40
N PHE A 526 -10.37 -13.47 3.87
CA PHE A 526 -9.99 -14.85 4.21
C PHE A 526 -9.45 -15.61 3.00
N LEU A 527 -10.17 -15.58 1.86
CA LEU A 527 -9.75 -16.25 0.64
C LEU A 527 -8.40 -15.71 0.14
N THR A 528 -8.13 -14.42 0.27
CA THR A 528 -6.87 -13.81 -0.18
C THR A 528 -5.71 -14.16 0.75
N GLU A 529 -5.86 -13.90 2.05
CA GLU A 529 -4.77 -14.00 3.03
C GLU A 529 -4.46 -15.44 3.46
N ASN A 530 -5.46 -16.32 3.50
CA ASN A 530 -5.32 -17.66 4.09
C ASN A 530 -5.33 -18.79 3.06
N LEU A 531 -5.75 -18.52 1.82
CA LEU A 531 -5.78 -19.53 0.75
C LEU A 531 -4.96 -19.07 -0.46
N LEU A 532 -5.41 -18.04 -1.17
CA LEU A 532 -4.84 -17.70 -2.47
C LEU A 532 -3.36 -17.31 -2.40
N ALA A 533 -3.00 -16.29 -1.60
CA ALA A 533 -1.61 -15.84 -1.52
C ALA A 533 -0.66 -16.93 -0.98
N PRO A 534 -1.00 -17.68 0.10
CA PRO A 534 -0.18 -18.80 0.55
C PRO A 534 -0.02 -19.93 -0.49
N LEU A 535 -1.07 -20.28 -1.23
CA LEU A 535 -1.01 -21.33 -2.24
C LEU A 535 -0.14 -20.91 -3.43
N LEU A 536 -0.26 -19.66 -3.88
CA LEU A 536 0.60 -19.10 -4.93
C LEU A 536 2.06 -19.07 -4.50
N ALA A 537 2.35 -18.58 -3.28
CA ALA A 537 3.70 -18.54 -2.73
C ALA A 537 4.34 -19.95 -2.59
N ALA A 538 3.52 -20.98 -2.37
CA ALA A 538 3.95 -22.38 -2.31
C ALA A 538 4.00 -23.08 -3.69
N GLY A 539 3.74 -22.37 -4.79
CA GLY A 539 3.72 -22.92 -6.15
C GLY A 539 2.55 -23.86 -6.44
N ARG A 540 1.49 -23.85 -5.61
CA ARG A 540 0.29 -24.70 -5.75
C ARG A 540 -0.76 -24.03 -6.64
N VAL A 541 -0.39 -23.78 -7.90
CA VAL A 541 -1.18 -22.96 -8.85
C VAL A 541 -2.57 -23.55 -9.11
N GLU A 542 -2.68 -24.86 -9.34
CA GLU A 542 -3.99 -25.50 -9.61
C GLU A 542 -4.96 -25.32 -8.43
N GLN A 543 -4.48 -25.53 -7.20
CA GLN A 543 -5.27 -25.31 -5.99
C GLN A 543 -5.62 -23.84 -5.80
N ALA A 544 -4.70 -22.92 -6.09
CA ALA A 544 -4.94 -21.48 -6.05
C ALA A 544 -6.06 -21.06 -7.02
N LEU A 545 -6.06 -21.59 -8.25
CA LEU A 545 -7.09 -21.32 -9.24
C LEU A 545 -8.47 -21.86 -8.84
N SER A 546 -8.52 -22.97 -8.10
CA SER A 546 -9.79 -23.52 -7.57
C SER A 546 -10.50 -22.59 -6.57
N VAL A 547 -9.81 -21.60 -6.02
CA VAL A 547 -10.37 -20.59 -5.10
C VAL A 547 -11.17 -19.53 -5.88
N LEU A 548 -10.82 -19.25 -7.14
CA LEU A 548 -11.36 -18.13 -7.92
C LEU A 548 -12.90 -18.08 -8.00
N PRO A 549 -13.64 -19.20 -8.19
CA PRO A 549 -15.09 -19.17 -8.23
C PRO A 549 -15.75 -18.63 -6.95
N LEU A 550 -15.11 -18.80 -5.78
CA LEU A 550 -15.66 -18.31 -4.52
C LEU A 550 -15.57 -16.78 -4.38
N TYR A 551 -14.65 -16.14 -5.10
CA TYR A 551 -14.53 -14.68 -5.09
C TYR A 551 -15.75 -13.99 -5.68
N GLN A 552 -16.38 -14.56 -6.71
CA GLN A 552 -17.61 -13.99 -7.28
C GLN A 552 -18.72 -13.88 -6.23
N ARG A 553 -18.85 -14.90 -5.37
CA ARG A 553 -19.77 -14.87 -4.22
C ARG A 553 -19.34 -13.84 -3.19
N ALA A 554 -18.06 -13.80 -2.82
CA ALA A 554 -17.54 -12.85 -1.83
C ALA A 554 -17.75 -11.38 -2.26
N MET A 555 -17.66 -11.11 -3.57
CA MET A 555 -17.83 -9.78 -4.14
C MET A 555 -19.31 -9.42 -4.37
N GLY A 556 -20.24 -10.37 -4.23
CA GLY A 556 -21.66 -10.16 -4.45
C GLY A 556 -22.29 -9.04 -3.61
N GLY A 557 -21.74 -8.72 -2.44
CA GLY A 557 -22.21 -7.59 -1.61
C GLY A 557 -21.46 -6.26 -1.83
N GLY A 558 -20.40 -6.23 -2.64
CA GLY A 558 -19.56 -5.06 -2.84
C GLY A 558 -20.05 -4.15 -3.97
N SER A 559 -19.83 -2.84 -3.82
CA SER A 559 -20.03 -1.86 -4.89
C SER A 559 -19.03 -0.70 -4.80
N GLY A 560 -18.91 0.08 -5.88
CA GLY A 560 -18.12 1.30 -5.93
C GLY A 560 -16.59 1.08 -5.90
N GLU A 561 -15.86 2.09 -5.45
CA GLU A 561 -14.39 2.08 -5.37
C GLU A 561 -13.83 0.98 -4.47
N LYS A 562 -14.58 0.58 -3.42
CA LYS A 562 -14.16 -0.53 -2.55
C LYS A 562 -14.18 -1.88 -3.28
N HIS A 563 -15.10 -2.05 -4.23
CA HIS A 563 -15.14 -3.21 -5.11
C HIS A 563 -13.95 -3.19 -6.08
N ALA A 564 -13.75 -2.07 -6.78
CA ALA A 564 -12.65 -1.89 -7.73
C ALA A 564 -11.27 -2.11 -7.07
N SER A 565 -11.03 -1.55 -5.88
CA SER A 565 -9.76 -1.69 -5.16
C SER A 565 -9.45 -3.12 -4.73
N ARG A 566 -10.46 -3.89 -4.31
CA ARG A 566 -10.31 -5.31 -3.97
C ARG A 566 -9.98 -6.15 -5.20
N LEU A 567 -10.70 -5.95 -6.29
CA LEU A 567 -10.39 -6.58 -7.58
C LEU A 567 -8.98 -6.22 -8.03
N ALA A 568 -8.59 -4.95 -7.94
CA ALA A 568 -7.25 -4.49 -8.31
C ALA A 568 -6.15 -5.11 -7.45
N HIS A 569 -6.41 -5.37 -6.16
CA HIS A 569 -5.49 -6.11 -5.32
C HIS A 569 -5.35 -7.57 -5.78
N LEU A 570 -6.47 -8.26 -5.99
CA LEU A 570 -6.51 -9.65 -6.45
C LEU A 570 -5.87 -9.82 -7.83
N SER A 571 -6.22 -8.96 -8.80
CA SER A 571 -5.70 -9.00 -10.16
C SER A 571 -4.20 -8.73 -10.21
N ARG A 572 -3.67 -7.81 -9.38
CA ARG A 572 -2.22 -7.61 -9.27
C ARG A 572 -1.50 -8.80 -8.65
N LEU A 573 -2.07 -9.42 -7.62
CA LEU A 573 -1.53 -10.63 -7.01
C LEU A 573 -1.43 -11.75 -8.06
N LEU A 574 -2.53 -12.05 -8.76
CA LEU A 574 -2.57 -13.09 -9.80
C LEU A 574 -1.61 -12.78 -10.95
N ALA A 575 -1.59 -11.54 -11.45
CA ALA A 575 -0.70 -11.13 -12.54
C ALA A 575 0.78 -11.24 -12.15
N THR A 576 1.13 -10.93 -10.90
CA THR A 576 2.53 -10.96 -10.42
C THR A 576 2.99 -12.39 -10.19
N GLU A 577 2.23 -13.18 -9.43
CA GLU A 577 2.61 -14.55 -9.05
C GLU A 577 2.58 -15.53 -10.24
N LEU A 578 1.71 -15.28 -11.24
CA LEU A 578 1.57 -16.14 -12.41
C LEU A 578 2.29 -15.60 -13.65
N ALA A 579 3.06 -14.52 -13.55
CA ALA A 579 3.72 -13.86 -14.68
C ALA A 579 4.57 -14.84 -15.52
N ALA A 580 5.36 -15.70 -14.86
CA ALA A 580 6.20 -16.68 -15.53
C ALA A 580 5.37 -17.71 -16.31
N SER A 581 4.30 -18.24 -15.70
CA SER A 581 3.40 -19.22 -16.31
C SER A 581 2.60 -18.65 -17.48
N LEU A 582 2.32 -17.34 -17.48
CA LEU A 582 1.60 -16.65 -18.55
C LEU A 582 2.51 -16.26 -19.74
N GLN A 583 3.81 -16.12 -19.51
CA GLN A 583 4.79 -15.71 -20.54
C GLN A 583 5.42 -16.87 -21.29
N THR A 584 5.45 -18.08 -20.72
CA THR A 584 5.97 -19.27 -21.39
C THR A 584 4.92 -19.87 -22.33
N PRO A 585 5.05 -19.72 -23.67
CA PRO A 585 4.19 -20.46 -24.59
C PRO A 585 4.44 -21.96 -24.40
N THR A 586 3.39 -22.73 -24.14
CA THR A 586 3.51 -24.19 -24.14
C THR A 586 3.76 -24.68 -25.56
N ALA A 587 4.42 -25.84 -25.72
CA ALA A 587 4.66 -26.43 -27.04
C ALA A 587 3.37 -26.62 -27.86
N ASP A 588 2.22 -26.76 -27.19
CA ASP A 588 0.89 -26.88 -27.79
C ASP A 588 0.27 -25.53 -28.19
N GLU A 589 0.62 -24.43 -27.53
CA GLU A 589 0.22 -23.06 -27.94
C GLU A 589 0.90 -22.63 -29.24
N VAL A 590 2.10 -23.15 -29.53
CA VAL A 590 2.80 -22.96 -30.81
C VAL A 590 2.10 -23.70 -31.98
N ASN A 591 1.37 -24.77 -31.67
CA ASN A 591 0.63 -25.58 -32.64
C ASN A 591 -0.86 -25.20 -32.76
N GLY A 592 -1.30 -24.13 -32.08
CA GLY A 592 -2.60 -23.49 -32.30
C GLY A 592 -3.82 -24.21 -31.71
N ALA A 593 -3.66 -25.16 -30.79
CA ALA A 593 -4.75 -26.06 -30.39
C ALA A 593 -5.29 -25.91 -28.95
N THR A 594 -4.62 -25.26 -27.99
CA THR A 594 -5.17 -25.11 -26.62
C THR A 594 -4.59 -23.92 -25.86
N SER A 595 -5.46 -23.13 -25.21
CA SER A 595 -5.09 -22.14 -24.19
C SER A 595 -4.65 -22.87 -22.93
N SER A 596 -3.54 -22.46 -22.29
CA SER A 596 -3.13 -23.07 -21.01
C SER A 596 -4.27 -23.06 -19.98
N ALA A 597 -4.38 -24.12 -19.16
CA ALA A 597 -5.46 -24.24 -18.17
C ALA A 597 -5.50 -23.05 -17.19
N ILE A 598 -4.32 -22.47 -16.90
CA ILE A 598 -4.17 -21.26 -16.08
C ILE A 598 -4.84 -20.08 -16.77
N ARG A 599 -4.52 -19.84 -18.05
CA ARG A 599 -5.10 -18.76 -18.84
C ARG A 599 -6.62 -18.90 -18.93
N SER A 600 -7.13 -20.09 -19.22
CA SER A 600 -8.58 -20.35 -19.29
C SER A 600 -9.30 -20.07 -17.97
N ALA A 601 -8.72 -20.46 -16.83
CA ALA A 601 -9.29 -20.18 -15.52
C ALA A 601 -9.36 -18.68 -15.20
N LEU A 602 -8.32 -17.92 -15.56
CA LEU A 602 -8.26 -16.48 -15.37
C LEU A 602 -9.22 -15.73 -16.29
N GLU A 603 -9.32 -16.14 -17.56
CA GLU A 603 -10.30 -15.61 -18.52
C GLU A 603 -11.73 -15.86 -18.03
N SER A 604 -12.04 -17.08 -17.57
CA SER A 604 -13.35 -17.42 -17.00
C SER A 604 -13.68 -16.59 -15.76
N PHE A 605 -12.69 -16.36 -14.89
CA PHE A 605 -12.85 -15.50 -13.73
C PHE A 605 -13.20 -14.06 -14.13
N LEU A 606 -12.43 -13.45 -15.05
CA LEU A 606 -12.69 -12.10 -15.56
C LEU A 606 -14.09 -11.96 -16.14
N LEU A 607 -14.45 -12.86 -17.06
CA LEU A 607 -15.75 -12.83 -17.72
C LEU A 607 -16.89 -12.98 -16.72
N GLY A 608 -16.76 -13.87 -15.74
CA GLY A 608 -17.78 -14.05 -14.71
C GLY A 608 -17.94 -12.84 -13.79
N VAL A 609 -16.85 -12.12 -13.46
CA VAL A 609 -16.91 -10.85 -12.73
C VAL A 609 -17.64 -9.80 -13.54
N TRP A 610 -17.22 -9.57 -14.79
CA TRP A 610 -17.81 -8.54 -15.65
C TRP A 610 -19.28 -8.81 -15.95
N GLN A 611 -19.67 -10.07 -16.17
CA GLN A 611 -21.06 -10.46 -16.41
C GLN A 611 -21.93 -10.25 -15.16
N ALA A 612 -21.42 -10.55 -13.97
CA ALA A 612 -22.14 -10.28 -12.72
C ALA A 612 -22.30 -8.78 -12.45
N ASP A 613 -21.27 -7.99 -12.74
CA ASP A 613 -21.27 -6.54 -12.56
C ASP A 613 -22.15 -5.82 -13.60
N SER A 614 -22.21 -6.31 -14.84
CA SER A 614 -23.07 -5.75 -15.90
C SER A 614 -24.56 -5.90 -15.65
N GLN A 615 -24.95 -6.91 -14.88
CA GLN A 615 -26.34 -7.10 -14.46
C GLN A 615 -26.78 -6.11 -13.37
N ARG A 616 -25.82 -5.42 -12.71
CA ARG A 616 -26.12 -4.51 -11.59
C ARG A 616 -26.29 -3.07 -12.07
N SER A 617 -25.25 -2.50 -12.68
CA SER A 617 -25.28 -1.14 -13.22
C SER A 617 -24.05 -0.85 -14.08
N LEU A 618 -24.12 0.23 -14.87
CA LEU A 618 -22.96 0.71 -15.64
C LEU A 618 -21.76 1.02 -14.74
N TRP A 619 -21.96 1.76 -13.64
CA TRP A 619 -20.87 2.09 -12.72
C TRP A 619 -20.24 0.86 -12.07
N GLN A 620 -21.05 -0.14 -11.72
CA GLN A 620 -20.54 -1.39 -11.20
C GLN A 620 -19.70 -2.14 -12.26
N THR A 621 -20.13 -2.13 -13.51
CA THR A 621 -19.36 -2.69 -14.64
C THR A 621 -18.03 -1.96 -14.82
N VAL A 622 -18.03 -0.62 -14.74
CA VAL A 622 -16.83 0.21 -14.82
C VAL A 622 -15.85 -0.15 -13.71
N HIS A 623 -16.31 -0.30 -12.48
CA HIS A 623 -15.47 -0.72 -11.35
C HIS A 623 -14.97 -2.16 -11.47
N GLY A 624 -15.78 -3.06 -12.03
CA GLY A 624 -15.38 -4.43 -12.34
C GLY A 624 -14.25 -4.50 -13.37
N ILE A 625 -14.32 -3.69 -14.43
CA ILE A 625 -13.28 -3.61 -15.47
C ILE A 625 -12.04 -2.87 -14.95
N GLU A 626 -12.21 -1.73 -14.28
CA GLU A 626 -11.14 -0.98 -13.61
C GLU A 626 -10.32 -1.90 -12.70
N GLY A 627 -11.02 -2.66 -11.85
CA GLY A 627 -10.40 -3.56 -10.89
C GLY A 627 -9.60 -4.69 -11.53
N THR A 628 -9.85 -5.03 -12.80
CA THR A 628 -9.20 -6.17 -13.45
C THR A 628 -8.20 -5.81 -14.55
N LEU A 629 -7.93 -4.52 -14.77
CA LEU A 629 -7.01 -4.04 -15.82
C LEU A 629 -5.61 -4.69 -15.73
N SER A 630 -5.03 -4.85 -14.53
CA SER A 630 -3.72 -5.50 -14.39
C SER A 630 -3.70 -6.95 -14.86
N LEU A 631 -4.82 -7.68 -14.68
CA LEU A 631 -4.93 -9.06 -15.14
C LEU A 631 -5.17 -9.11 -16.65
N LEU A 632 -5.94 -8.17 -17.21
CA LEU A 632 -6.09 -8.04 -18.66
C LEU A 632 -4.76 -7.74 -19.36
N ILE A 633 -3.93 -6.86 -18.79
CA ILE A 633 -2.55 -6.62 -19.27
C ILE A 633 -1.72 -7.91 -19.25
N ALA A 634 -1.83 -8.71 -18.19
CA ALA A 634 -1.08 -9.96 -18.07
C ALA A 634 -1.52 -11.04 -19.07
N LEU A 635 -2.81 -11.06 -19.46
CA LEU A 635 -3.37 -12.06 -20.38
C LEU A 635 -3.20 -11.67 -21.86
N ASP A 636 -3.59 -10.45 -22.22
CA ASP A 636 -3.67 -10.01 -23.63
C ASP A 636 -2.66 -8.93 -24.01
N GLY A 637 -1.85 -8.48 -23.05
CA GLY A 637 -0.83 -7.47 -23.24
C GLY A 637 -1.35 -6.03 -23.11
N PRO A 638 -0.44 -5.05 -23.06
CA PRO A 638 -0.77 -3.62 -22.97
C PRO A 638 -1.65 -3.10 -24.12
N GLU A 639 -1.47 -3.62 -25.34
CA GLU A 639 -2.20 -3.18 -26.52
C GLU A 639 -3.71 -3.46 -26.42
N ALA A 640 -4.11 -4.49 -25.66
CA ALA A 640 -5.51 -4.78 -25.39
C ALA A 640 -6.18 -3.65 -24.59
N ILE A 641 -5.47 -3.01 -23.65
CA ILE A 641 -5.98 -1.85 -22.92
C ILE A 641 -6.11 -0.64 -23.83
N VAL A 642 -5.19 -0.46 -24.79
CA VAL A 642 -5.32 0.60 -25.81
C VAL A 642 -6.55 0.37 -26.68
N ALA A 643 -6.80 -0.87 -27.11
CA ALA A 643 -8.00 -1.23 -27.87
C ALA A 643 -9.28 -0.98 -27.06
N LEU A 644 -9.29 -1.38 -25.78
CA LEU A 644 -10.39 -1.10 -24.85
C LEU A 644 -10.62 0.40 -24.71
N ALA A 645 -9.57 1.19 -24.50
CA ALA A 645 -9.65 2.65 -24.40
C ALA A 645 -10.20 3.30 -25.68
N LYS A 646 -9.77 2.86 -26.86
CA LYS A 646 -10.35 3.32 -28.14
C LYS A 646 -11.83 3.00 -28.25
N GLY A 647 -12.24 1.79 -27.85
CA GLY A 647 -13.64 1.38 -27.79
C GLY A 647 -14.47 2.23 -26.83
N ILE A 648 -13.95 2.51 -25.62
CA ILE A 648 -14.59 3.38 -24.63
C ILE A 648 -14.72 4.81 -25.16
N ALA A 649 -13.68 5.38 -25.78
CA ALA A 649 -13.72 6.73 -26.32
C ALA A 649 -14.77 6.88 -27.45
N HIS A 650 -15.03 5.80 -28.19
CA HIS A 650 -16.03 5.75 -29.25
C HIS A 650 -17.45 5.57 -28.69
N SER A 651 -17.68 4.52 -27.90
CA SER A 651 -18.99 4.13 -27.38
C SER A 651 -19.43 4.95 -26.17
N GLY A 652 -18.48 5.45 -25.38
CA GLY A 652 -18.71 6.12 -24.10
C GLY A 652 -19.50 7.41 -24.17
N LYS A 653 -19.49 8.09 -25.32
CA LYS A 653 -20.34 9.28 -25.58
C LYS A 653 -21.84 8.98 -25.48
N GLN A 654 -22.22 7.70 -25.60
CA GLN A 654 -23.62 7.26 -25.49
C GLN A 654 -24.02 7.00 -24.03
N TRP A 655 -23.05 6.79 -23.14
CA TRP A 655 -23.27 6.51 -21.71
C TRP A 655 -23.57 7.78 -20.90
N SER A 656 -23.21 8.94 -21.44
CA SER A 656 -23.37 10.25 -20.80
C SER A 656 -24.67 10.97 -21.18
N ARG A 657 -25.56 10.35 -21.95
CA ARG A 657 -26.86 10.93 -22.31
C ARG A 657 -27.91 10.49 -21.28
N PRO A 658 -28.64 11.45 -20.66
CA PRO A 658 -29.67 11.15 -19.67
C PRO A 658 -30.82 10.33 -20.24
#